data_AF-A0AA36MMI0-F1
#
_entry.id   AF-A0AA36MMI0-F1
#
_cell.length_a   1.000
_cell.length_b   1.000
_cell.length_c   1.000
_cell.angle_alpha   90.00
_cell.angle_beta   90.00
_cell.angle_gamma   90.00
#
_symmetry.space_group_name_H-M   'P 1'
#
loop_
_entity.id
_entity.type
_entity.pdbx_description
1 polymer ?
#
loop_
_entity_poly.entity_id
_entity_poly.type
_entity_poly.pdbx_seq_one_letter_code
_entity_poly.pdbx_strand_id
1 'polypeptide(L)'
;MASTESTADLEDQENVGFVPQTDGRASSHGGYQYQPLGESAGEVTTALTPPCASWSGFVFGCLFGGAVAACLLWYSQSPPSTSAAACRGAGCEHFDCSKDADDWVARWSDRKKLFCCGMSCLSLEAKERASDGHVGRLALPSAAASMATASSRTVFTSTAVPHPLLANPIPTTTTTTTTTTTTMLTRTTTFTTTITRTSTTSLSTTSTSTIHKRQGLSLPDPVSIPEDSSSHMLKQQIQKPLGLLKGISYCPVPTRSVQSLSFDDWFSSSSKPLWGPSGRGDLRIMRSLGANAVRLYGNDPELNHQDFLDEAHRRNLKVIPGMSDYPYSQDPENSCVASAYNCFSQIKKQYVQILKGGFLIEKQYHPALLYFILINEPDLKTPQTANSVPQDANKLAKAIVSAFDAVLDAELEAGLEGPVINFTATFSYAICSACASEIPALGQMLLIEDAMKHPEKYGYEPKHDLYLAYRRRWINSFNTANGAADLQDNFFEHYVRSFTGTPIFIGEYHQPGEPVLQQVKDILQLAHKFPLFLGISFFEYQVAYWKGGSEMAFGLFDLGGFPISTVHYLDGMNYTVWCLQPAMLGSSLPEALAQAYGGVAPDVPELCLPQPESVPLSTLGYNLIVAMQSVSKLKYFLRRLVAHLGGDVIEEDGFTSFAIAYMHGTGPGYQFEDVVKDLQDSHQPPPWLELSQVARCVADRNATTKQIEAAVRWGCKHLPAGVSCDKMGSCNASHLCRGDWVFSRYYQHIDEKVDPLAQCNFGGAAIYASPKLYHQLASECVLPCFSADVCCWGNHSACWQNGQSYAACCGDFEVQDLREGLATLGYEELDAAAVAQAALPLSAGMDGLDFAIGGVMSELAVECTSPLAFFQRAAPAAAAASRAAAHAAPDEGVVLFIMSAPGHFARRQALRQSQMTAWDGCEEVRYSFVMCAPDELHSARIPGLASQLSEEQQTFADLLVLPWLEDVYWGWQHAAKTFLALLAVLMRRPQARHFACLHDDVYVHLPRLVELLKGQRGEGLYLGNAYTGHDFVGHSSEDGAQYEAMHGHRKMPVVMKGGLWVLDRVLSRWVATAMSGPAAVVPWRLWPSDDDSVGLVFGELQIHRQHSLRHGREWFDWRLGDHCDGEHLVVAHDLKTPRELFEMWVRQLAFGDPCHGSSPGLVRETSRPEDFVS
;
A
#
# COMPACT_ATOMS: atom_id res chain seq x y z
N MET A 1 -27.73 1.98 -63.86
CA MET A 1 -27.22 1.66 -65.21
C MET A 1 -26.18 0.55 -65.07
N ALA A 2 -25.92 -0.22 -66.12
CA ALA A 2 -25.27 -1.54 -66.04
C ALA A 2 -23.75 -1.53 -66.35
N SER A 3 -23.15 -2.73 -66.32
CA SER A 3 -21.83 -3.13 -66.85
C SER A 3 -20.59 -2.81 -65.99
N THR A 4 -19.53 -3.64 -65.93
CA THR A 4 -19.33 -5.10 -66.21
C THR A 4 -17.98 -5.53 -65.61
N GLU A 5 -17.84 -6.82 -65.28
CA GLU A 5 -16.63 -7.68 -65.37
C GLU A 5 -15.22 -7.09 -65.10
N SER A 6 -14.51 -7.68 -64.13
CA SER A 6 -13.47 -8.68 -64.49
C SER A 6 -13.05 -9.52 -63.28
N THR A 7 -12.70 -10.78 -63.56
CA THR A 7 -12.09 -11.74 -62.62
C THR A 7 -10.68 -12.04 -63.09
N ALA A 8 -9.72 -12.09 -62.16
CA ALA A 8 -8.42 -12.74 -62.36
C ALA A 8 -7.97 -13.34 -61.02
N ASP A 9 -7.44 -14.56 -61.07
CA ASP A 9 -7.06 -15.37 -59.91
C ASP A 9 -5.83 -14.82 -59.18
N LEU A 10 -5.69 -15.15 -57.88
CA LEU A 10 -4.40 -15.46 -57.25
C LEU A 10 -4.55 -16.17 -55.89
N GLU A 11 -3.91 -17.33 -55.85
CA GLU A 11 -3.47 -18.26 -54.79
C GLU A 11 -3.54 -17.87 -53.29
N ASP A 12 -4.09 -18.81 -52.52
CA ASP A 12 -3.73 -19.30 -51.18
C ASP A 12 -2.80 -18.46 -50.27
N GLN A 13 -3.36 -17.94 -49.15
CA GLN A 13 -2.75 -18.05 -47.82
C GLN A 13 -3.81 -18.28 -46.72
N GLU A 14 -3.49 -19.13 -45.76
CA GLU A 14 -4.38 -19.54 -44.67
C GLU A 14 -4.60 -18.42 -43.64
N ASN A 15 -5.86 -18.06 -43.39
CA ASN A 15 -6.25 -17.14 -42.32
C ASN A 15 -7.02 -17.90 -41.23
N VAL A 16 -6.35 -18.23 -40.12
CA VAL A 16 -6.98 -18.91 -38.97
C VAL A 16 -7.73 -17.87 -38.12
N GLY A 17 -8.92 -17.49 -38.57
CA GLY A 17 -9.83 -16.63 -37.81
C GLY A 17 -10.61 -17.41 -36.75
N PHE A 18 -10.50 -16.99 -35.48
CA PHE A 18 -11.32 -17.54 -34.40
C PHE A 18 -12.81 -17.15 -34.58
N VAL A 19 -13.64 -18.13 -34.94
CA VAL A 19 -15.11 -18.02 -34.91
C VAL A 19 -15.64 -18.91 -33.79
N PRO A 20 -16.45 -18.40 -32.84
CA PRO A 20 -17.10 -19.26 -31.85
C PRO A 20 -18.12 -20.16 -32.53
N GLN A 21 -17.95 -21.48 -32.42
CA GLN A 21 -18.94 -22.45 -32.88
C GLN A 21 -20.25 -22.30 -32.08
N THR A 22 -21.35 -22.04 -32.78
CA THR A 22 -22.70 -22.24 -32.26
C THR A 22 -23.24 -23.58 -32.74
N ASP A 23 -23.45 -24.51 -31.81
CA ASP A 23 -24.06 -25.80 -32.12
C ASP A 23 -25.54 -25.63 -32.47
N GLY A 24 -25.87 -25.83 -33.75
CA GLY A 24 -27.23 -25.78 -34.27
C GLY A 24 -27.69 -27.13 -34.80
N ARG A 25 -28.74 -27.72 -34.20
CA ARG A 25 -29.40 -28.92 -34.76
C ARG A 25 -30.90 -28.71 -35.04
N ALA A 26 -31.13 -28.02 -36.15
CA ALA A 26 -32.14 -28.30 -37.19
C ALA A 26 -33.66 -28.15 -36.94
N SER A 27 -34.31 -27.64 -38.00
CA SER A 27 -35.74 -27.72 -38.37
C SER A 27 -36.72 -26.80 -37.59
N SER A 28 -37.70 -26.12 -38.22
CA SER A 28 -38.14 -26.10 -39.64
C SER A 28 -38.95 -24.84 -40.01
N HIS A 29 -39.02 -24.55 -41.32
CA HIS A 29 -39.90 -23.56 -42.00
C HIS A 29 -39.51 -22.07 -41.83
N GLY A 30 -39.71 -21.18 -42.82
CA GLY A 30 -40.19 -21.45 -44.19
C GLY A 30 -40.78 -20.23 -44.92
N GLY A 31 -39.97 -19.20 -45.23
CA GLY A 31 -40.21 -18.18 -46.27
C GLY A 31 -41.34 -17.15 -46.08
N TYR A 32 -41.06 -15.86 -46.36
CA TYR A 32 -41.56 -15.14 -47.55
C TYR A 32 -40.98 -13.71 -47.60
N GLN A 33 -40.95 -13.11 -48.79
CA GLN A 33 -40.29 -11.82 -49.08
C GLN A 33 -41.16 -10.60 -48.73
N TYR A 34 -40.53 -9.53 -48.24
CA TYR A 34 -40.96 -8.13 -48.42
C TYR A 34 -40.35 -7.61 -49.73
N GLN A 35 -40.91 -6.68 -50.52
CA GLN A 35 -41.51 -5.35 -50.28
C GLN A 35 -42.30 -4.96 -51.60
N PRO A 36 -42.79 -3.72 -51.93
CA PRO A 36 -42.58 -2.38 -51.32
C PRO A 36 -43.82 -1.41 -51.27
N LEU A 37 -43.54 -0.15 -50.91
CA LEU A 37 -44.25 1.13 -51.17
C LEU A 37 -45.48 1.57 -50.32
N GLY A 38 -45.49 2.86 -49.92
CA GLY A 38 -46.68 3.56 -49.40
C GLY A 38 -46.44 4.78 -48.49
N GLU A 39 -46.10 5.94 -49.05
CA GLU A 39 -46.28 7.29 -48.45
C GLU A 39 -47.79 7.59 -48.16
N SER A 40 -48.26 8.54 -47.33
CA SER A 40 -47.69 9.57 -46.44
C SER A 40 -48.79 10.19 -45.52
N ALA A 41 -48.39 11.07 -44.59
CA ALA A 41 -49.15 12.21 -44.01
C ALA A 41 -50.32 12.00 -43.01
N GLY A 42 -50.47 12.96 -42.06
CA GLY A 42 -51.81 13.40 -41.64
C GLY A 42 -52.24 13.41 -40.15
N GLU A 43 -51.43 13.95 -39.23
CA GLU A 43 -51.79 14.99 -38.23
C GLU A 43 -53.14 15.02 -37.42
N VAL A 44 -53.10 15.64 -36.21
CA VAL A 44 -54.20 16.32 -35.44
C VAL A 44 -54.97 15.58 -34.29
N THR A 45 -54.42 15.75 -33.08
CA THR A 45 -55.01 16.21 -31.77
C THR A 45 -56.19 15.55 -31.00
N THR A 46 -55.88 15.28 -29.70
CA THR A 46 -56.60 15.66 -28.44
C THR A 46 -57.90 15.00 -27.92
N ALA A 47 -57.77 14.50 -26.68
CA ALA A 47 -58.55 14.82 -25.46
C ALA A 47 -59.68 13.90 -24.92
N LEU A 48 -59.52 13.59 -23.61
CA LEU A 48 -60.54 13.40 -22.54
C LEU A 48 -61.50 12.18 -22.54
N THR A 49 -61.27 11.28 -21.56
CA THR A 49 -62.19 10.75 -20.50
C THR A 49 -63.72 10.72 -20.68
N PRO A 50 -64.51 9.88 -19.93
CA PRO A 50 -64.25 8.66 -19.12
C PRO A 50 -65.30 7.55 -19.56
N PRO A 51 -65.96 6.67 -18.75
CA PRO A 51 -65.81 6.25 -17.34
C PRO A 51 -65.98 4.73 -16.99
N CYS A 52 -65.60 4.41 -15.74
CA CYS A 52 -66.23 3.49 -14.76
C CYS A 52 -66.64 2.02 -15.04
N ALA A 53 -66.33 1.20 -14.00
CA ALA A 53 -67.09 0.04 -13.48
C ALA A 53 -67.07 -1.29 -14.30
N SER A 54 -67.12 -2.49 -13.70
CA SER A 54 -66.89 -2.96 -12.32
C SER A 54 -66.96 -4.51 -12.27
N TRP A 55 -66.84 -5.11 -11.08
CA TRP A 55 -67.21 -6.49 -10.68
C TRP A 55 -66.16 -7.64 -10.74
N SER A 56 -66.18 -8.40 -9.63
CA SER A 56 -65.83 -9.80 -9.34
C SER A 56 -65.47 -10.74 -10.52
N GLY A 57 -64.66 -11.79 -10.34
CA GLY A 57 -64.18 -12.47 -9.12
C GLY A 57 -64.17 -14.00 -9.31
N PHE A 58 -63.88 -14.75 -8.23
CA PHE A 58 -63.87 -16.23 -8.13
C PHE A 58 -62.61 -17.03 -8.55
N VAL A 59 -62.49 -18.17 -7.85
CA VAL A 59 -61.36 -19.12 -7.73
C VAL A 59 -61.88 -20.54 -7.99
N PHE A 60 -60.97 -21.48 -8.27
CA PHE A 60 -60.98 -22.96 -8.17
C PHE A 60 -60.53 -23.60 -9.50
N GLY A 61 -59.69 -24.64 -9.54
CA GLY A 61 -58.97 -25.36 -8.47
C GLY A 61 -58.58 -26.79 -8.91
N CYS A 62 -57.96 -27.55 -7.99
CA CYS A 62 -57.83 -29.04 -8.02
C CYS A 62 -56.83 -29.68 -9.01
N LEU A 63 -56.24 -30.89 -8.79
CA LEU A 63 -56.00 -31.74 -7.60
C LEU A 63 -55.12 -32.97 -8.00
N PHE A 64 -54.42 -33.60 -7.04
CA PHE A 64 -53.81 -34.97 -7.06
C PHE A 64 -52.79 -35.32 -8.18
N GLY A 65 -51.85 -36.26 -8.02
CA GLY A 65 -51.44 -37.12 -6.88
C GLY A 65 -50.69 -38.39 -7.37
N GLY A 66 -49.96 -39.09 -6.49
CA GLY A 66 -49.47 -40.47 -6.73
C GLY A 66 -47.94 -40.67 -6.78
N ALA A 67 -47.48 -41.77 -6.18
CA ALA A 67 -46.09 -42.26 -6.18
C ALA A 67 -46.02 -43.70 -6.74
N VAL A 68 -44.83 -44.29 -6.99
CA VAL A 68 -44.46 -45.73 -6.76
C VAL A 68 -43.08 -46.17 -7.36
N ALA A 69 -42.28 -46.86 -6.52
CA ALA A 69 -41.29 -47.96 -6.73
C ALA A 69 -40.13 -47.99 -7.79
N ALA A 70 -38.88 -47.97 -7.28
CA ALA A 70 -37.92 -49.09 -7.08
C ALA A 70 -37.28 -49.95 -8.23
N CYS A 71 -35.95 -50.25 -8.06
CA CYS A 71 -35.23 -51.56 -8.09
C CYS A 71 -33.94 -51.76 -8.97
N LEU A 72 -32.80 -52.06 -8.30
CA LEU A 72 -31.78 -53.15 -8.57
C LEU A 72 -30.88 -53.08 -9.86
N LEU A 73 -29.64 -53.64 -9.99
CA LEU A 73 -28.70 -54.45 -9.16
C LEU A 73 -27.24 -54.57 -9.77
N TRP A 74 -26.20 -54.77 -8.92
CA TRP A 74 -24.88 -55.47 -9.13
C TRP A 74 -23.83 -55.03 -10.22
N TYR A 75 -22.52 -55.37 -10.21
CA TYR A 75 -21.63 -56.39 -9.53
C TYR A 75 -20.17 -55.79 -9.39
N SER A 76 -19.48 -55.68 -8.23
CA SER A 76 -18.54 -56.61 -7.51
C SER A 76 -17.25 -57.10 -8.22
N GLN A 77 -16.05 -56.90 -7.62
CA GLN A 77 -15.02 -57.94 -7.29
C GLN A 77 -13.78 -57.43 -6.48
N SER A 78 -13.08 -58.33 -5.77
CA SER A 78 -11.87 -58.18 -4.92
C SER A 78 -11.28 -59.60 -4.61
N PRO A 79 -10.26 -59.82 -3.75
CA PRO A 79 -8.93 -59.23 -3.50
C PRO A 79 -7.80 -60.29 -3.81
N PRO A 80 -6.59 -60.38 -3.16
CA PRO A 80 -6.41 -60.81 -1.75
C PRO A 80 -5.19 -60.21 -0.99
N SER A 81 -4.86 -60.79 0.17
CA SER A 81 -4.14 -60.23 1.33
C SER A 81 -2.68 -60.72 1.58
N THR A 82 -1.96 -60.02 2.47
CA THR A 82 -0.97 -60.49 3.49
C THR A 82 -0.39 -59.24 4.20
N SER A 83 0.19 -59.24 5.42
CA SER A 83 0.25 -60.17 6.58
C SER A 83 0.50 -59.34 7.88
N ALA A 84 0.85 -59.95 9.04
CA ALA A 84 1.20 -59.20 10.28
C ALA A 84 2.33 -59.86 11.11
N ALA A 85 3.27 -59.05 11.64
CA ALA A 85 4.33 -59.32 12.63
C ALA A 85 5.14 -58.01 12.92
N ALA A 86 5.95 -57.81 13.98
CA ALA A 86 6.04 -58.32 15.37
C ALA A 86 7.10 -57.49 16.19
N CYS A 87 7.29 -57.80 17.49
CA CYS A 87 8.26 -57.22 18.48
C CYS A 87 7.88 -55.84 19.06
N ARG A 88 7.87 -55.52 20.37
CA ARG A 88 8.55 -55.91 21.64
C ARG A 88 9.88 -55.16 21.96
N GLY A 89 9.87 -54.43 23.10
CA GLY A 89 10.99 -53.74 23.77
C GLY A 89 10.57 -52.30 24.19
N ALA A 90 10.25 -51.98 25.45
CA ALA A 90 11.14 -51.68 26.60
C ALA A 90 12.04 -50.44 26.35
N GLY A 91 12.07 -49.37 27.16
CA GLY A 91 11.39 -49.01 28.42
C GLY A 91 11.62 -47.51 28.78
N CYS A 92 11.52 -47.13 30.07
CA CYS A 92 11.46 -45.75 30.64
C CYS A 92 10.01 -45.19 30.65
N GLU A 93 9.23 -45.33 31.72
CA GLU A 93 9.29 -44.72 33.07
C GLU A 93 8.69 -43.30 33.17
N HIS A 94 8.04 -43.02 34.30
CA HIS A 94 7.00 -42.00 34.44
C HIS A 94 7.50 -40.55 34.38
N PHE A 95 6.74 -39.71 33.69
CA PHE A 95 6.66 -38.26 33.93
C PHE A 95 5.21 -37.91 34.30
N ASP A 96 5.00 -37.33 35.49
CA ASP A 96 3.67 -37.01 36.04
C ASP A 96 3.38 -35.51 35.89
N CYS A 97 2.71 -35.13 34.80
CA CYS A 97 2.39 -33.73 34.50
C CYS A 97 1.40 -33.09 35.49
N SER A 98 0.85 -33.83 36.46
CA SER A 98 -0.19 -33.29 37.36
C SER A 98 0.35 -32.52 38.57
N LYS A 99 1.64 -32.61 38.89
CA LYS A 99 2.20 -32.09 40.16
C LYS A 99 3.10 -30.87 40.10
N ASP A 100 3.71 -30.60 38.95
CA ASP A 100 4.59 -29.43 38.78
C ASP A 100 3.91 -28.26 38.05
N ALA A 101 2.68 -28.43 37.57
CA ALA A 101 1.93 -27.37 36.87
C ALA A 101 1.58 -26.18 37.78
N ASP A 102 1.21 -26.44 39.04
CA ASP A 102 0.68 -25.41 39.95
C ASP A 102 1.77 -24.44 40.48
N ASP A 103 3.03 -24.87 40.63
CA ASP A 103 4.15 -23.98 41.02
C ASP A 103 4.77 -23.26 39.80
N TRP A 104 4.49 -23.73 38.57
CA TRP A 104 4.96 -23.11 37.33
C TRP A 104 4.05 -21.95 36.87
N VAL A 105 2.72 -22.11 37.00
CA VAL A 105 1.73 -21.06 36.67
C VAL A 105 1.87 -19.83 37.57
N ALA A 106 2.31 -19.99 38.82
CA ALA A 106 2.43 -18.91 39.79
C ALA A 106 3.55 -17.88 39.49
N ARG A 107 4.44 -18.13 38.53
CA ARG A 107 5.64 -17.28 38.28
C ARG A 107 5.84 -16.85 36.83
N TRP A 108 4.86 -17.08 35.95
CA TRP A 108 4.97 -16.78 34.51
C TRP A 108 4.03 -15.67 34.03
N SER A 109 3.94 -14.58 34.81
CA SER A 109 3.57 -13.26 34.29
C SER A 109 4.84 -12.48 33.96
N ASP A 110 5.24 -12.47 32.69
CA ASP A 110 5.63 -11.28 31.92
C ASP A 110 6.52 -11.66 30.72
N ARG A 111 6.05 -11.26 29.52
CA ARG A 111 6.71 -11.33 28.19
C ARG A 111 6.81 -12.73 27.53
N LYS A 112 6.33 -12.79 26.27
CA LYS A 112 6.32 -13.97 25.39
C LYS A 112 7.34 -13.84 24.25
N LYS A 113 7.92 -14.96 23.83
CA LYS A 113 8.14 -15.42 22.43
C LYS A 113 8.89 -16.78 22.49
N LEU A 114 8.40 -17.83 21.81
CA LEU A 114 9.07 -18.50 20.66
C LEU A 114 8.53 -19.92 20.32
N PHE A 115 8.26 -20.09 19.01
CA PHE A 115 8.48 -21.24 18.12
C PHE A 115 7.84 -22.63 18.29
N CYS A 116 7.89 -23.36 17.17
CA CYS A 116 6.95 -24.39 16.73
C CYS A 116 7.25 -25.83 17.18
N CYS A 117 6.19 -26.63 17.23
CA CYS A 117 6.20 -28.00 16.70
C CYS A 117 4.88 -28.24 15.95
N GLY A 118 4.96 -28.67 14.69
CA GLY A 118 3.78 -29.00 13.89
C GLY A 118 3.50 -30.49 13.92
N MET A 119 2.24 -30.88 14.17
CA MET A 119 1.68 -32.15 13.72
C MET A 119 0.22 -31.95 13.34
N SER A 120 -0.17 -32.51 12.20
CA SER A 120 -1.53 -32.52 11.70
C SER A 120 -2.30 -33.71 12.27
N CYS A 121 -3.43 -33.44 12.94
CA CYS A 121 -4.41 -34.46 13.30
C CYS A 121 -5.74 -34.17 12.59
N LEU A 122 -6.09 -35.04 11.64
CA LEU A 122 -7.45 -35.17 11.12
C LEU A 122 -8.32 -35.85 12.18
N SER A 123 -9.49 -35.27 12.50
CA SER A 123 -10.57 -35.97 13.20
C SER A 123 -11.88 -35.83 12.44
N LEU A 124 -12.46 -36.97 12.08
CA LEU A 124 -13.78 -37.14 11.51
C LEU A 124 -14.86 -37.16 12.62
N GLU A 125 -16.13 -37.08 12.18
CA GLU A 125 -17.36 -37.32 12.95
C GLU A 125 -17.75 -36.23 13.98
N ALA A 126 -19.04 -35.99 14.27
CA ALA A 126 -20.21 -36.84 14.06
C ALA A 126 -21.45 -36.13 13.49
N LYS A 127 -22.35 -36.92 12.88
CA LYS A 127 -23.76 -36.57 12.64
C LYS A 127 -24.60 -37.02 13.84
N GLU A 128 -25.50 -36.17 14.32
CA GLU A 128 -26.67 -36.62 15.08
C GLU A 128 -27.99 -36.17 14.43
N ARG A 129 -29.06 -36.90 14.74
CA ARG A 129 -30.41 -36.83 14.15
C ARG A 129 -31.46 -36.64 15.24
N ALA A 130 -32.65 -36.22 14.80
CA ALA A 130 -33.94 -36.20 15.51
C ALA A 130 -34.07 -35.07 16.54
N SER A 131 -35.19 -34.34 16.59
CA SER A 131 -36.55 -34.88 16.70
C SER A 131 -37.65 -34.03 16.04
N ASP A 132 -38.75 -34.68 15.63
CA ASP A 132 -39.97 -34.04 15.12
C ASP A 132 -40.69 -33.14 16.14
N GLY A 133 -41.34 -32.09 15.64
CA GLY A 133 -42.23 -31.20 16.41
C GLY A 133 -43.29 -30.55 15.52
N HIS A 134 -44.47 -31.16 15.45
CA HIS A 134 -45.63 -30.64 14.70
C HIS A 134 -46.54 -29.75 15.58
N VAL A 135 -47.55 -29.12 14.95
CA VAL A 135 -48.59 -28.23 15.51
C VAL A 135 -48.15 -26.76 15.65
N GLY A 136 -48.90 -25.77 15.15
CA GLY A 136 -50.16 -25.82 14.38
C GLY A 136 -50.58 -24.46 13.82
N ARG A 137 -51.41 -24.46 12.77
CA ARG A 137 -51.97 -23.23 12.16
C ARG A 137 -53.12 -22.66 13.01
N LEU A 138 -53.14 -21.35 13.22
CA LEU A 138 -54.32 -20.58 13.62
C LEU A 138 -54.46 -19.33 12.75
N ALA A 139 -55.71 -18.87 12.57
CA ALA A 139 -56.08 -17.96 11.50
C ALA A 139 -56.10 -16.48 11.89
N LEU A 140 -56.22 -15.63 10.86
CA LEU A 140 -56.44 -14.18 10.86
C LEU A 140 -57.55 -13.73 11.85
N PRO A 141 -57.55 -12.44 12.24
CA PRO A 141 -58.41 -11.54 11.46
C PRO A 141 -57.77 -10.21 11.06
N SER A 142 -58.14 -9.75 9.86
CA SER A 142 -57.98 -8.36 9.41
C SER A 142 -58.96 -7.43 10.13
N ALA A 143 -58.54 -6.21 10.46
CA ALA A 143 -59.43 -5.12 10.83
C ALA A 143 -59.04 -3.84 10.07
N ALA A 144 -60.03 -3.12 9.54
CA ALA A 144 -59.84 -1.86 8.81
C ALA A 144 -60.78 -0.78 9.36
N ALA A 145 -60.24 0.42 9.59
CA ALA A 145 -60.93 1.70 9.73
C ALA A 145 -59.88 2.79 9.42
N SER A 146 -60.03 3.77 8.52
CA SER A 146 -61.15 4.64 8.12
C SER A 146 -61.31 5.89 9.00
N MET A 147 -61.56 7.03 8.31
CA MET A 147 -61.78 8.41 8.80
C MET A 147 -60.54 9.25 9.20
N ALA A 148 -60.47 10.57 8.95
CA ALA A 148 -61.20 11.40 7.98
C ALA A 148 -60.54 12.80 7.78
N THR A 149 -60.62 13.32 6.55
CA THR A 149 -60.75 14.74 6.14
C THR A 149 -60.20 15.90 6.99
N ALA A 150 -59.40 16.77 6.35
CA ALA A 150 -59.64 18.22 6.31
C ALA A 150 -59.07 18.82 5.00
N SER A 151 -59.62 19.96 4.55
CA SER A 151 -59.34 20.53 3.22
C SER A 151 -58.97 22.01 3.30
N SER A 152 -58.06 22.47 2.44
CA SER A 152 -58.18 23.81 1.84
C SER A 152 -57.51 23.88 0.46
N ARG A 153 -58.31 24.07 -0.59
CA ARG A 153 -57.84 24.54 -1.91
C ARG A 153 -57.56 26.04 -1.83
N THR A 154 -56.48 26.48 -2.47
CA THR A 154 -56.43 27.83 -3.06
C THR A 154 -55.83 27.70 -4.46
N VAL A 155 -56.57 28.14 -5.47
CA VAL A 155 -56.14 28.16 -6.88
C VAL A 155 -55.83 29.61 -7.24
N PHE A 156 -54.68 29.85 -7.85
CA PHE A 156 -54.47 31.03 -8.69
C PHE A 156 -53.71 30.66 -9.96
N THR A 157 -54.30 31.03 -11.09
CA THR A 157 -53.76 30.89 -12.45
C THR A 157 -53.00 32.17 -12.84
N SER A 158 -51.89 32.06 -13.58
CA SER A 158 -51.49 33.14 -14.49
C SER A 158 -50.53 32.67 -15.61
N THR A 159 -51.02 32.85 -16.84
CA THR A 159 -50.32 33.31 -18.07
C THR A 159 -48.99 32.68 -18.54
N ALA A 160 -48.86 32.57 -19.87
CA ALA A 160 -47.72 31.99 -20.58
C ALA A 160 -47.32 32.86 -21.80
N VAL A 161 -46.17 32.52 -22.44
CA VAL A 161 -45.74 32.90 -23.81
C VAL A 161 -45.22 34.37 -23.96
N PRO A 162 -44.26 34.72 -24.87
CA PRO A 162 -43.56 33.93 -25.92
C PRO A 162 -42.00 33.98 -25.93
N HIS A 163 -41.42 33.14 -26.82
CA HIS A 163 -40.08 33.29 -27.42
C HIS A 163 -39.93 34.58 -28.27
N PRO A 164 -38.71 34.90 -28.73
CA PRO A 164 -38.49 34.78 -30.19
C PRO A 164 -37.15 34.15 -30.61
N LEU A 165 -37.03 33.90 -31.92
CA LEU A 165 -35.87 33.33 -32.63
C LEU A 165 -35.07 34.40 -33.40
N LEU A 166 -33.91 33.96 -33.92
CA LEU A 166 -33.20 34.39 -35.14
C LEU A 166 -32.10 35.48 -35.14
N ALA A 167 -31.03 35.10 -35.86
CA ALA A 167 -30.15 35.86 -36.74
C ALA A 167 -28.83 36.49 -36.19
N ASN A 168 -27.72 36.05 -36.80
CA ASN A 168 -26.40 36.71 -36.80
C ASN A 168 -26.46 38.06 -37.54
N PRO A 169 -25.51 38.96 -37.26
CA PRO A 169 -24.51 39.22 -38.30
C PRO A 169 -23.05 39.36 -37.81
N ILE A 170 -22.14 39.20 -38.76
CA ILE A 170 -20.68 39.37 -38.64
C ILE A 170 -20.32 40.86 -38.40
N PRO A 171 -19.27 41.13 -37.61
CA PRO A 171 -18.34 42.19 -37.98
C PRO A 171 -16.88 41.73 -37.95
N THR A 172 -16.18 41.94 -39.07
CA THR A 172 -14.71 41.97 -39.13
C THR A 172 -14.17 43.17 -38.35
N THR A 173 -13.18 42.99 -37.48
CA THR A 173 -12.34 44.10 -37.03
C THR A 173 -10.93 43.65 -36.65
N THR A 174 -9.94 44.22 -37.34
CA THR A 174 -8.52 44.08 -37.08
C THR A 174 -8.18 44.59 -35.68
N THR A 175 -7.45 43.81 -34.87
CA THR A 175 -6.95 44.28 -33.56
C THR A 175 -5.44 44.24 -33.53
N THR A 176 -4.83 45.42 -33.44
CA THR A 176 -3.38 45.61 -33.35
C THR A 176 -2.89 45.31 -31.93
N THR A 177 -1.84 44.51 -31.81
CA THR A 177 -1.25 44.14 -30.52
C THR A 177 -0.61 45.34 -29.85
N THR A 178 -1.12 45.76 -28.68
CA THR A 178 -0.47 46.77 -27.83
C THR A 178 -0.22 46.21 -26.44
N THR A 179 1.02 45.89 -26.14
CA THR A 179 1.45 45.31 -24.86
C THR A 179 1.31 46.32 -23.73
N THR A 180 0.47 46.02 -22.72
CA THR A 180 0.32 46.88 -21.53
C THR A 180 0.72 46.11 -20.27
N THR A 181 1.97 46.30 -19.84
CA THR A 181 2.54 45.68 -18.65
C THR A 181 1.86 46.22 -17.39
N THR A 182 0.96 45.43 -16.79
CA THR A 182 0.32 45.77 -15.52
C THR A 182 1.15 45.22 -14.36
N THR A 183 1.95 46.09 -13.75
CA THR A 183 2.75 45.75 -12.57
C THR A 183 1.84 45.73 -11.34
N MET A 184 1.43 44.55 -10.87
CA MET A 184 0.75 44.44 -9.57
C MET A 184 1.75 44.61 -8.43
N LEU A 185 1.59 45.71 -7.69
CA LEU A 185 2.45 46.06 -6.56
C LEU A 185 1.85 45.46 -5.28
N THR A 186 2.36 44.30 -4.86
CA THR A 186 1.91 43.58 -3.65
C THR A 186 2.21 44.40 -2.40
N ARG A 187 1.17 45.01 -1.82
CA ARG A 187 1.29 45.83 -0.61
C ARG A 187 1.14 44.96 0.64
N THR A 188 2.26 44.52 1.22
CA THR A 188 2.29 43.74 2.46
C THR A 188 1.75 44.56 3.65
N THR A 189 0.52 44.29 4.08
CA THR A 189 -0.04 44.81 5.34
C THR A 189 0.30 43.90 6.51
N THR A 190 1.36 44.25 7.25
CA THR A 190 1.75 43.56 8.49
C THR A 190 0.83 43.95 9.64
N PHE A 191 -0.16 43.11 9.97
CA PHE A 191 -0.92 43.26 11.21
C PHE A 191 -0.10 42.77 12.41
N THR A 192 0.34 43.71 13.26
CA THR A 192 0.98 43.40 14.54
C THR A 192 -0.07 43.45 15.65
N THR A 193 -0.54 42.29 16.11
CA THR A 193 -1.54 42.20 17.18
C THR A 193 -0.87 42.14 18.55
N THR A 194 -0.63 43.29 19.15
CA THR A 194 -0.15 43.38 20.54
C THR A 194 -1.27 42.99 21.51
N ILE A 195 -1.20 41.79 22.08
CA ILE A 195 -2.14 41.34 23.12
C ILE A 195 -1.69 41.90 24.48
N THR A 196 -2.33 43.00 24.91
CA THR A 196 -2.15 43.53 26.26
C THR A 196 -2.84 42.63 27.28
N ARG A 197 -2.07 42.12 28.25
CA ARG A 197 -2.53 41.16 29.26
C ARG A 197 -3.19 41.88 30.44
N THR A 198 -4.51 42.05 30.40
CA THR A 198 -5.27 42.65 31.50
C THR A 198 -5.56 41.63 32.60
N SER A 199 -5.11 41.90 33.83
CA SER A 199 -5.32 41.03 34.99
C SER A 199 -6.67 41.32 35.64
N THR A 200 -7.59 40.36 35.65
CA THR A 200 -8.85 40.43 36.40
C THR A 200 -8.77 39.65 37.71
N THR A 201 -8.88 40.36 38.83
CA THR A 201 -9.00 39.80 40.18
C THR A 201 -10.31 39.04 40.36
N SER A 202 -10.23 37.80 40.83
CA SER A 202 -11.40 37.01 41.26
C SER A 202 -11.83 37.39 42.68
N LEU A 203 -13.10 37.75 42.84
CA LEU A 203 -13.77 37.91 44.13
C LEU A 203 -14.40 36.58 44.55
N SER A 204 -14.04 36.08 45.73
CA SER A 204 -14.67 34.89 46.31
C SER A 204 -15.98 35.25 47.01
N THR A 205 -17.09 34.67 46.58
CA THR A 205 -18.37 34.70 47.31
C THR A 205 -18.64 33.36 47.98
N THR A 206 -18.40 33.30 49.28
CA THR A 206 -18.72 32.13 50.11
C THR A 206 -20.22 32.06 50.38
N SER A 207 -20.90 30.99 49.97
CA SER A 207 -22.28 30.69 50.36
C SER A 207 -22.36 29.44 51.24
N THR A 208 -22.50 29.67 52.55
CA THR A 208 -22.79 28.61 53.52
C THR A 208 -24.22 28.09 53.36
N SER A 209 -24.36 26.80 53.09
CA SER A 209 -25.64 26.06 53.17
C SER A 209 -25.55 25.01 54.28
N THR A 210 -26.46 25.10 55.26
CA THR A 210 -26.45 24.25 56.45
C THR A 210 -27.61 23.26 56.36
N ILE A 211 -27.34 21.96 56.24
CA ILE A 211 -28.38 20.91 56.24
C ILE A 211 -28.06 19.83 57.28
N HIS A 212 -29.11 19.35 57.95
CA HIS A 212 -29.04 18.53 59.17
C HIS A 212 -28.42 17.14 59.01
N LYS A 213 -27.56 16.77 59.96
CA LYS A 213 -27.20 15.37 60.23
C LYS A 213 -28.41 14.57 60.75
N ARG A 214 -28.62 13.37 60.21
CA ARG A 214 -29.18 12.22 60.93
C ARG A 214 -28.21 11.04 60.84
N GLN A 215 -28.08 10.31 61.94
CA GLN A 215 -27.40 9.02 62.04
C GLN A 215 -28.26 7.95 61.31
N GLY A 216 -27.74 6.86 60.76
CA GLY A 216 -26.35 6.42 60.61
C GLY A 216 -26.30 4.90 60.35
N LEU A 217 -25.36 4.41 59.54
CA LEU A 217 -24.99 2.99 59.42
C LEU A 217 -23.69 2.91 58.59
N SER A 218 -22.67 2.22 59.10
CA SER A 218 -21.34 2.16 58.51
C SER A 218 -21.16 0.94 57.61
N LEU A 219 -20.80 1.17 56.35
CA LEU A 219 -20.16 0.18 55.47
C LEU A 219 -18.66 0.54 55.33
N PRO A 220 -17.78 -0.43 55.04
CA PRO A 220 -16.34 -0.18 54.96
C PRO A 220 -15.99 0.72 53.76
N ASP A 221 -14.98 1.57 53.93
CA ASP A 221 -14.59 2.58 52.94
C ASP A 221 -14.11 1.96 51.62
N PRO A 222 -14.57 2.46 50.45
CA PRO A 222 -14.00 2.06 49.17
C PRO A 222 -12.57 2.62 49.02
N VAL A 223 -11.69 1.82 48.45
CA VAL A 223 -10.29 2.20 48.17
C VAL A 223 -10.27 3.45 47.28
N SER A 224 -9.66 4.52 47.78
CA SER A 224 -9.55 5.79 47.06
C SER A 224 -8.54 5.69 45.91
N ILE A 225 -9.03 5.39 44.71
CA ILE A 225 -8.30 5.57 43.45
C ILE A 225 -8.07 7.09 43.25
N PRO A 226 -6.85 7.57 42.93
CA PRO A 226 -6.60 9.00 42.74
C PRO A 226 -7.42 9.59 41.59
N GLU A 227 -8.17 10.68 41.85
CA GLU A 227 -9.03 11.32 40.84
C GLU A 227 -8.26 11.90 39.63
N ASP A 228 -6.95 12.12 39.77
CA ASP A 228 -6.13 12.83 38.79
C ASP A 228 -5.88 12.01 37.49
N SER A 229 -5.89 10.67 37.56
CA SER A 229 -5.70 9.82 36.37
C SER A 229 -6.90 9.86 35.40
N SER A 230 -8.12 10.02 35.93
CA SER A 230 -9.34 10.04 35.12
C SER A 230 -9.47 11.29 34.25
N SER A 231 -9.00 12.44 34.75
CA SER A 231 -9.01 13.71 34.01
C SER A 231 -8.06 13.71 32.81
N HIS A 232 -6.90 13.06 32.96
CA HIS A 232 -5.91 12.96 31.87
C HIS A 232 -6.35 11.97 30.78
N MET A 233 -6.96 10.84 31.16
CA MET A 233 -7.54 9.88 30.19
C MET A 233 -8.68 10.51 29.38
N LEU A 234 -9.59 11.27 30.01
CA LEU A 234 -10.71 11.90 29.29
C LEU A 234 -10.24 12.88 28.21
N LYS A 235 -9.13 13.60 28.45
CA LYS A 235 -8.55 14.54 27.47
C LYS A 235 -7.80 13.86 26.33
N GLN A 236 -7.28 12.65 26.52
CA GLN A 236 -6.70 11.86 25.44
C GLN A 236 -7.76 11.12 24.60
N GLN A 237 -8.89 10.71 25.19
CA GLN A 237 -9.93 9.96 24.46
C GLN A 237 -10.75 10.79 23.47
N ILE A 238 -10.85 12.12 23.61
CA ILE A 238 -11.59 12.99 22.66
C ILE A 238 -10.65 13.71 21.68
N GLN A 239 -9.61 13.01 21.19
CA GLN A 239 -8.98 13.42 19.93
C GLN A 239 -9.92 13.05 18.78
N LYS A 240 -10.61 14.02 18.19
CA LYS A 240 -11.39 13.81 16.96
C LYS A 240 -10.40 13.48 15.82
N PRO A 241 -10.30 12.23 15.31
CA PRO A 241 -9.15 11.82 14.47
C PRO A 241 -9.09 12.52 13.11
N LEU A 242 -10.20 13.15 12.71
CA LEU A 242 -10.38 13.86 11.44
C LEU A 242 -10.75 15.34 11.63
N GLY A 243 -10.73 15.85 12.87
CA GLY A 243 -11.47 17.06 13.21
C GLY A 243 -12.98 16.83 13.08
N LEU A 244 -13.66 17.66 12.28
CA LEU A 244 -15.10 17.56 12.04
C LEU A 244 -15.41 16.52 10.94
N LEU A 245 -16.23 15.52 11.25
CA LEU A 245 -16.68 14.51 10.28
C LEU A 245 -17.58 15.14 9.21
N LYS A 246 -17.17 14.97 7.96
CA LYS A 246 -17.85 15.38 6.74
C LYS A 246 -17.92 14.16 5.83
N GLY A 247 -18.80 13.23 6.19
CA GLY A 247 -19.03 11.99 5.45
C GLY A 247 -19.99 12.17 4.28
N ILE A 248 -19.94 11.25 3.32
CA ILE A 248 -21.02 11.05 2.35
C ILE A 248 -21.40 9.57 2.35
N SER A 249 -22.70 9.28 2.42
CA SER A 249 -23.24 7.92 2.37
C SER A 249 -23.33 7.45 0.91
N TYR A 250 -22.84 6.23 0.64
CA TYR A 250 -22.57 5.73 -0.70
C TYR A 250 -23.21 4.36 -0.95
N CYS A 251 -24.26 4.36 -1.77
CA CYS A 251 -24.86 3.17 -2.36
C CYS A 251 -25.11 3.41 -3.87
N PRO A 252 -24.05 3.44 -4.70
CA PRO A 252 -24.05 3.93 -6.09
C PRO A 252 -24.69 2.96 -7.10
N VAL A 253 -25.89 2.46 -6.81
CA VAL A 253 -26.55 1.43 -7.63
C VAL A 253 -26.72 1.96 -9.07
N PRO A 254 -26.04 1.38 -10.06
CA PRO A 254 -25.88 1.96 -11.41
C PRO A 254 -27.10 1.76 -12.32
N THR A 255 -28.32 1.87 -11.80
CA THR A 255 -29.56 1.65 -12.55
C THR A 255 -30.48 2.86 -12.52
N ARG A 256 -31.30 2.99 -13.57
CA ARG A 256 -32.18 4.16 -13.81
C ARG A 256 -33.67 3.78 -13.70
N SER A 257 -33.94 2.66 -13.01
CA SER A 257 -35.27 2.05 -12.89
C SER A 257 -35.39 1.30 -11.56
N VAL A 258 -36.61 1.23 -11.03
CA VAL A 258 -36.94 0.41 -9.86
C VAL A 258 -36.65 -1.06 -10.15
N GLN A 259 -35.87 -1.69 -9.28
CA GLN A 259 -35.52 -3.11 -9.39
C GLN A 259 -35.12 -3.68 -8.04
N SER A 260 -35.34 -4.98 -7.85
CA SER A 260 -34.74 -5.72 -6.73
C SER A 260 -33.25 -5.90 -6.99
N LEU A 261 -32.44 -5.76 -5.95
CA LEU A 261 -31.01 -6.04 -5.97
C LEU A 261 -30.77 -7.37 -5.27
N SER A 262 -29.86 -8.16 -5.84
CA SER A 262 -29.33 -9.41 -5.29
C SER A 262 -28.33 -9.15 -4.16
N PHE A 263 -27.60 -8.02 -4.24
CA PHE A 263 -26.52 -7.62 -3.32
C PHE A 263 -26.43 -6.10 -3.18
N ASP A 264 -25.83 -5.62 -2.10
CA ASP A 264 -25.62 -4.20 -1.78
C ASP A 264 -24.13 -3.80 -1.60
N ASP A 265 -23.18 -4.70 -1.89
CA ASP A 265 -21.74 -4.43 -1.83
C ASP A 265 -21.21 -3.75 -3.11
N TRP A 266 -21.23 -2.42 -3.09
CA TRP A 266 -20.71 -1.58 -4.18
C TRP A 266 -19.27 -1.10 -3.98
N PHE A 267 -18.55 -1.64 -2.99
CA PHE A 267 -17.16 -1.25 -2.69
C PHE A 267 -16.15 -2.39 -2.82
N SER A 268 -16.61 -3.60 -3.14
CA SER A 268 -15.76 -4.66 -3.68
C SER A 268 -15.03 -4.25 -4.97
N SER A 269 -13.92 -4.93 -5.26
CA SER A 269 -13.07 -4.67 -6.43
C SER A 269 -13.78 -4.83 -7.79
N SER A 270 -14.91 -5.55 -7.85
CA SER A 270 -15.77 -5.64 -9.05
C SER A 270 -16.44 -4.31 -9.40
N SER A 271 -16.70 -3.47 -8.40
CA SER A 271 -17.39 -2.17 -8.52
C SER A 271 -16.43 -1.00 -8.78
N LYS A 272 -15.12 -1.28 -8.92
CA LYS A 272 -14.04 -0.33 -9.25
C LYS A 272 -14.32 0.62 -10.43
N PRO A 273 -15.07 0.23 -11.48
CA PRO A 273 -15.53 1.16 -12.52
C PRO A 273 -16.39 2.34 -12.02
N LEU A 274 -16.98 2.29 -10.82
CA LEU A 274 -17.70 3.40 -10.20
C LEU A 274 -16.74 4.35 -9.47
N TRP A 275 -15.98 3.84 -8.51
CA TRP A 275 -15.22 4.66 -7.56
C TRP A 275 -13.75 4.88 -7.92
N GLY A 276 -13.15 4.01 -8.73
CA GLY A 276 -11.70 3.99 -9.04
C GLY A 276 -11.25 5.09 -10.01
N PRO A 277 -9.93 5.32 -10.13
CA PRO A 277 -9.36 6.41 -10.93
C PRO A 277 -9.63 6.29 -12.44
N SER A 278 -9.62 5.08 -13.00
CA SER A 278 -10.04 4.77 -14.38
C SER A 278 -11.53 4.43 -14.50
N GLY A 279 -12.33 4.71 -13.46
CA GLY A 279 -13.78 4.59 -13.48
C GLY A 279 -14.46 5.93 -13.70
N ARG A 280 -15.65 6.08 -13.11
CA ARG A 280 -16.34 7.37 -12.94
C ARG A 280 -15.64 8.27 -11.90
N GLY A 281 -14.92 7.66 -10.95
CA GLY A 281 -14.06 8.35 -10.01
C GLY A 281 -14.80 8.95 -8.81
N ASP A 282 -15.84 8.27 -8.33
CA ASP A 282 -16.73 8.79 -7.29
C ASP A 282 -15.98 9.26 -6.01
N LEU A 283 -14.93 8.54 -5.59
CA LEU A 283 -14.11 8.92 -4.43
C LEU A 283 -13.32 10.22 -4.65
N ARG A 284 -12.82 10.46 -5.87
CA ARG A 284 -12.20 11.74 -6.26
C ARG A 284 -13.23 12.88 -6.17
N ILE A 285 -14.47 12.63 -6.60
CA ILE A 285 -15.56 13.62 -6.56
C ILE A 285 -15.96 13.92 -5.11
N MET A 286 -16.18 12.91 -4.26
CA MET A 286 -16.46 13.14 -2.84
C MET A 286 -15.36 13.96 -2.16
N ARG A 287 -14.09 13.67 -2.48
CA ARG A 287 -12.97 14.43 -1.94
C ARG A 287 -12.98 15.89 -2.44
N SER A 288 -13.31 16.14 -3.71
CA SER A 288 -13.42 17.52 -4.23
C SER A 288 -14.54 18.29 -3.52
N LEU A 289 -15.68 17.65 -3.24
CA LEU A 289 -16.78 18.21 -2.43
C LEU A 289 -16.38 18.55 -0.98
N GLY A 290 -15.15 18.25 -0.54
CA GLY A 290 -14.66 18.57 0.80
C GLY A 290 -14.97 17.50 1.85
N ALA A 291 -15.42 16.32 1.43
CA ALA A 291 -15.59 15.18 2.34
C ALA A 291 -14.23 14.71 2.90
N ASN A 292 -14.28 14.12 4.10
CA ASN A 292 -13.16 13.42 4.74
C ASN A 292 -13.50 11.96 5.11
N ALA A 293 -14.74 11.52 4.87
CA ALA A 293 -15.14 10.13 5.07
C ALA A 293 -16.20 9.69 4.04
N VAL A 294 -16.35 8.37 3.89
CA VAL A 294 -17.38 7.71 3.08
C VAL A 294 -18.04 6.63 3.94
N ARG A 295 -19.37 6.60 3.97
CA ARG A 295 -20.15 5.56 4.66
C ARG A 295 -20.71 4.56 3.65
N LEU A 296 -20.62 3.27 3.99
CA LEU A 296 -21.12 2.14 3.18
C LEU A 296 -22.15 1.32 3.97
N TYR A 297 -22.82 0.38 3.29
CA TYR A 297 -23.99 -0.32 3.81
C TYR A 297 -23.81 -1.83 3.96
N GLY A 298 -23.55 -2.54 2.86
CA GLY A 298 -23.30 -3.98 2.86
C GLY A 298 -21.88 -4.31 2.43
N ASN A 299 -21.31 -5.32 3.07
CA ASN A 299 -20.02 -5.92 2.73
C ASN A 299 -20.17 -7.44 2.62
N ASP A 300 -19.88 -7.99 1.45
CA ASP A 300 -19.89 -9.44 1.26
C ASP A 300 -18.56 -10.01 1.81
N PRO A 301 -18.59 -10.88 2.84
CA PRO A 301 -17.39 -11.45 3.44
C PRO A 301 -16.55 -12.30 2.48
N GLU A 302 -17.08 -12.72 1.33
CA GLU A 302 -16.33 -13.50 0.33
C GLU A 302 -15.52 -12.62 -0.64
N LEU A 303 -15.68 -11.29 -0.57
CA LEU A 303 -15.03 -10.33 -1.47
C LEU A 303 -13.82 -9.65 -0.86
N ASN A 304 -12.96 -9.15 -1.74
CA ASN A 304 -11.84 -8.30 -1.37
C ASN A 304 -12.17 -6.82 -1.61
N HIS A 305 -12.06 -6.03 -0.55
CA HIS A 305 -12.33 -4.59 -0.49
C HIS A 305 -11.06 -3.73 -0.44
N GLN A 306 -9.87 -4.34 -0.50
CA GLN A 306 -8.60 -3.63 -0.32
C GLN A 306 -8.44 -2.51 -1.35
N ASP A 307 -8.71 -2.76 -2.64
CA ASP A 307 -8.59 -1.75 -3.70
C ASP A 307 -9.41 -0.46 -3.42
N PHE A 308 -10.59 -0.59 -2.79
CA PHE A 308 -11.42 0.56 -2.41
C PHE A 308 -10.82 1.30 -1.21
N LEU A 309 -10.35 0.55 -0.21
CA LEU A 309 -9.71 1.12 0.97
C LEU A 309 -8.40 1.83 0.59
N ASP A 310 -7.62 1.28 -0.34
CA ASP A 310 -6.41 1.86 -0.92
C ASP A 310 -6.72 3.16 -1.68
N GLU A 311 -7.75 3.18 -2.54
CA GLU A 311 -8.18 4.41 -3.23
C GLU A 311 -8.72 5.46 -2.25
N ALA A 312 -9.52 5.07 -1.25
CA ALA A 312 -9.97 5.98 -0.20
C ALA A 312 -8.76 6.59 0.55
N HIS A 313 -7.78 5.77 0.94
CA HIS A 313 -6.56 6.24 1.59
C HIS A 313 -5.79 7.24 0.71
N ARG A 314 -5.58 6.90 -0.57
CA ARG A 314 -4.94 7.73 -1.60
C ARG A 314 -5.64 9.08 -1.81
N ARG A 315 -6.96 9.13 -1.63
CA ARG A 315 -7.76 10.37 -1.67
C ARG A 315 -7.83 11.14 -0.34
N ASN A 316 -7.16 10.67 0.72
CA ASN A 316 -7.31 11.19 2.08
C ASN A 316 -8.77 11.15 2.58
N LEU A 317 -9.50 10.10 2.20
CA LEU A 317 -10.81 9.77 2.72
C LEU A 317 -10.68 8.62 3.71
N LYS A 318 -11.49 8.67 4.77
CA LYS A 318 -11.75 7.52 5.63
C LYS A 318 -12.98 6.74 5.19
N VAL A 319 -13.09 5.51 5.64
CA VAL A 319 -14.19 4.61 5.30
C VAL A 319 -14.87 4.12 6.57
N ILE A 320 -16.20 4.19 6.56
CA ILE A 320 -17.11 3.71 7.61
C ILE A 320 -17.97 2.60 6.97
N PRO A 321 -17.45 1.36 6.87
CA PRO A 321 -18.23 0.24 6.37
C PRO A 321 -19.33 -0.17 7.35
N GLY A 322 -20.44 -0.64 6.80
CA GLY A 322 -21.49 -1.35 7.53
C GLY A 322 -21.43 -2.84 7.27
N MET A 323 -21.85 -3.63 8.26
CA MET A 323 -22.16 -5.04 8.06
C MET A 323 -23.47 -5.17 7.28
N SER A 324 -23.50 -6.12 6.34
CA SER A 324 -24.76 -6.53 5.69
C SER A 324 -25.81 -6.94 6.73
N ASP A 325 -27.10 -6.76 6.40
CA ASP A 325 -28.22 -7.30 7.19
C ASP A 325 -28.30 -8.84 7.10
N TYR A 326 -27.55 -9.48 6.19
CA TYR A 326 -27.58 -10.92 5.93
C TYR A 326 -27.44 -11.82 7.17
N PRO A 327 -26.35 -11.74 7.98
CA PRO A 327 -26.19 -12.56 9.19
C PRO A 327 -27.25 -12.28 10.25
N TYR A 328 -27.91 -11.12 10.21
CA TYR A 328 -28.91 -10.73 11.19
C TYR A 328 -30.28 -11.31 10.87
N SER A 329 -30.74 -11.21 9.61
CA SER A 329 -32.14 -11.48 9.26
C SER A 329 -32.38 -12.12 7.89
N GLN A 330 -31.43 -12.10 6.95
CA GLN A 330 -31.66 -12.56 5.58
C GLN A 330 -31.13 -13.97 5.30
N ASP A 331 -30.17 -14.47 6.09
CA ASP A 331 -29.77 -15.88 6.08
C ASP A 331 -30.96 -16.76 6.54
N PRO A 332 -31.54 -17.60 5.66
CA PRO A 332 -32.75 -18.36 5.98
C PRO A 332 -32.49 -19.56 6.89
N GLU A 333 -31.24 -20.02 7.02
CA GLU A 333 -30.88 -21.21 7.81
C GLU A 333 -30.13 -20.86 9.09
N ASN A 334 -29.36 -19.77 9.09
CA ASN A 334 -28.39 -19.45 10.14
C ASN A 334 -28.32 -17.94 10.48
N SER A 335 -29.41 -17.17 10.33
CA SER A 335 -29.46 -15.78 10.82
C SER A 335 -29.54 -15.65 12.36
N CYS A 336 -29.21 -14.47 12.90
CA CYS A 336 -29.41 -14.15 14.32
C CYS A 336 -30.85 -14.38 14.80
N VAL A 337 -31.84 -14.18 13.94
CA VAL A 337 -33.25 -14.46 14.29
C VAL A 337 -33.44 -15.95 14.63
N ALA A 338 -32.80 -16.86 13.91
CA ALA A 338 -32.83 -18.30 14.17
C ALA A 338 -32.12 -18.68 15.48
N SER A 339 -31.06 -17.96 15.88
CA SER A 339 -30.34 -18.15 17.16
C SER A 339 -30.96 -17.39 18.33
N ALA A 340 -32.24 -17.01 18.25
CA ALA A 340 -32.95 -16.23 19.27
C ALA A 340 -32.21 -14.93 19.66
N TYR A 341 -31.71 -14.23 18.64
CA TYR A 341 -30.98 -12.97 18.73
C TYR A 341 -29.62 -13.07 19.45
N ASN A 342 -29.05 -14.28 19.59
CA ASN A 342 -27.64 -14.46 19.92
C ASN A 342 -26.81 -14.47 18.63
N CYS A 343 -26.33 -13.31 18.21
CA CYS A 343 -25.61 -13.11 16.96
C CYS A 343 -24.17 -13.65 16.94
N PHE A 344 -23.66 -14.18 18.06
CA PHE A 344 -22.22 -14.32 18.23
C PHE A 344 -21.54 -15.14 17.12
N SER A 345 -22.06 -16.34 16.83
CA SER A 345 -21.42 -17.27 15.88
C SER A 345 -21.49 -16.77 14.44
N GLN A 346 -22.61 -16.14 14.06
CA GLN A 346 -22.87 -15.59 12.73
C GLN A 346 -21.91 -14.44 12.43
N ILE A 347 -21.88 -13.47 13.34
CA ILE A 347 -21.11 -12.23 13.20
C ILE A 347 -19.62 -12.51 13.28
N LYS A 348 -19.18 -13.41 14.18
CA LYS A 348 -17.76 -13.79 14.26
C LYS A 348 -17.28 -14.38 12.93
N LYS A 349 -18.02 -15.35 12.39
CA LYS A 349 -17.66 -16.02 11.12
C LYS A 349 -17.48 -15.01 10.00
N GLN A 350 -18.46 -14.12 9.80
CA GLN A 350 -18.38 -13.11 8.74
C GLN A 350 -17.30 -12.08 9.00
N TYR A 351 -17.14 -11.59 10.24
CA TYR A 351 -16.13 -10.58 10.53
C TYR A 351 -14.70 -11.10 10.36
N VAL A 352 -14.41 -12.36 10.73
CA VAL A 352 -13.12 -13.01 10.42
C VAL A 352 -12.86 -13.05 8.90
N GLN A 353 -13.88 -13.27 8.08
CA GLN A 353 -13.76 -13.26 6.62
C GLN A 353 -13.54 -11.83 6.09
N ILE A 354 -14.31 -10.83 6.57
CA ILE A 354 -14.13 -9.40 6.25
C ILE A 354 -12.71 -8.91 6.59
N LEU A 355 -12.18 -9.29 7.76
CA LEU A 355 -10.80 -8.99 8.18
C LEU A 355 -9.77 -9.54 7.17
N LYS A 356 -9.99 -10.76 6.68
CA LYS A 356 -9.17 -11.40 5.64
C LYS A 356 -9.43 -10.83 4.22
N GLY A 357 -10.59 -10.24 3.98
CA GLY A 357 -11.02 -9.58 2.74
C GLY A 357 -10.39 -8.21 2.46
N GLY A 358 -9.22 -7.92 3.02
CA GLY A 358 -8.49 -6.66 2.79
C GLY A 358 -8.74 -5.56 3.84
N PHE A 359 -9.50 -5.84 4.90
CA PHE A 359 -9.61 -4.91 6.04
C PHE A 359 -8.34 -4.90 6.91
N LEU A 360 -7.49 -5.93 6.80
CA LEU A 360 -6.17 -6.00 7.42
C LEU A 360 -5.05 -5.93 6.37
N ILE A 361 -4.00 -5.15 6.68
CA ILE A 361 -2.69 -5.19 6.03
C ILE A 361 -1.70 -5.66 7.10
N GLU A 362 -0.98 -6.77 6.87
CA GLU A 362 0.05 -7.29 7.78
C GLU A 362 -0.43 -7.42 9.25
N LYS A 363 -1.70 -7.83 9.43
CA LYS A 363 -2.46 -7.90 10.70
C LYS A 363 -2.86 -6.56 11.35
N GLN A 364 -2.56 -5.41 10.78
CA GLN A 364 -3.07 -4.12 11.26
C GLN A 364 -4.29 -3.70 10.45
N TYR A 365 -5.21 -2.94 11.05
CA TYR A 365 -6.34 -2.38 10.30
C TYR A 365 -5.86 -1.48 9.16
N HIS A 366 -6.50 -1.62 7.99
CA HIS A 366 -6.23 -0.79 6.83
C HIS A 366 -6.34 0.71 7.19
N PRO A 367 -5.34 1.57 6.90
CA PRO A 367 -5.30 2.97 7.36
C PRO A 367 -6.49 3.84 6.95
N ALA A 368 -7.25 3.47 5.92
CA ALA A 368 -8.49 4.12 5.53
C ALA A 368 -9.68 3.86 6.49
N LEU A 369 -9.70 2.73 7.20
CA LEU A 369 -10.80 2.40 8.11
C LEU A 369 -10.84 3.39 9.28
N LEU A 370 -12.05 3.78 9.67
CA LEU A 370 -12.28 4.72 10.77
C LEU A 370 -13.14 4.07 11.85
N TYR A 371 -14.39 3.74 11.51
CA TYR A 371 -15.32 3.05 12.39
C TYR A 371 -16.01 1.91 11.62
N PHE A 372 -16.55 0.92 12.32
CA PHE A 372 -17.36 -0.14 11.71
C PHE A 372 -18.79 -0.12 12.26
N ILE A 373 -19.78 -0.06 11.38
CA ILE A 373 -21.21 -0.12 11.75
C ILE A 373 -21.62 -1.59 11.83
N LEU A 374 -21.86 -2.10 13.04
CA LEU A 374 -22.29 -3.48 13.25
C LEU A 374 -23.64 -3.79 12.60
N ILE A 375 -24.57 -2.82 12.61
CA ILE A 375 -25.90 -2.92 12.01
C ILE A 375 -26.50 -1.51 11.81
N ASN A 376 -27.21 -1.32 10.70
CA ASN A 376 -27.97 -0.11 10.40
C ASN A 376 -29.46 -0.29 10.73
N GLU A 377 -30.03 0.67 11.44
CA GLU A 377 -31.42 0.73 11.92
C GLU A 377 -31.91 -0.56 12.58
N PRO A 378 -31.15 -1.10 13.56
CA PRO A 378 -31.48 -2.37 14.19
C PRO A 378 -32.83 -2.32 14.92
N ASP A 379 -33.25 -1.14 15.39
CA ASP A 379 -34.54 -0.90 16.03
C ASP A 379 -35.74 -1.02 15.06
N LEU A 380 -35.50 -0.94 13.75
CA LEU A 380 -36.48 -1.20 12.70
C LEU A 380 -36.41 -2.63 12.15
N LYS A 381 -35.49 -3.48 12.65
CA LYS A 381 -35.17 -4.79 12.05
C LYS A 381 -35.13 -5.95 13.06
N THR A 382 -34.73 -5.72 14.30
CA THR A 382 -34.25 -6.77 15.22
C THR A 382 -34.84 -6.73 16.63
N PRO A 383 -36.14 -7.03 16.83
CA PRO A 383 -37.23 -7.12 15.86
C PRO A 383 -37.83 -5.74 15.53
N GLN A 384 -38.68 -5.65 14.50
CA GLN A 384 -39.42 -4.43 14.12
C GLN A 384 -40.23 -3.77 15.27
N THR A 385 -40.59 -4.54 16.29
CA THR A 385 -41.35 -4.10 17.47
C THR A 385 -40.47 -3.66 18.65
N ALA A 386 -39.14 -3.65 18.51
CA ALA A 386 -38.22 -3.34 19.60
C ALA A 386 -38.47 -1.96 20.25
N ASN A 387 -38.91 -0.97 19.47
CA ASN A 387 -39.21 0.37 19.98
C ASN A 387 -40.46 0.43 20.88
N SER A 388 -41.39 -0.54 20.81
CA SER A 388 -42.69 -0.50 21.50
C SER A 388 -43.00 -1.71 22.40
N VAL A 389 -42.24 -2.80 22.30
CA VAL A 389 -42.41 -4.02 23.10
C VAL A 389 -41.15 -4.29 23.94
N PRO A 390 -41.20 -4.19 25.29
CA PRO A 390 -40.03 -4.38 26.16
C PRO A 390 -39.29 -5.71 25.98
N GLN A 391 -40.01 -6.79 25.68
CA GLN A 391 -39.39 -8.10 25.42
C GLN A 391 -38.59 -8.11 24.10
N ASP A 392 -38.96 -7.27 23.14
CA ASP A 392 -38.30 -7.14 21.84
C ASP A 392 -37.15 -6.13 21.90
N ALA A 393 -37.26 -5.08 22.74
CA ALA A 393 -36.12 -4.25 23.14
C ALA A 393 -34.98 -5.10 23.76
N ASN A 394 -35.31 -6.09 24.59
CA ASN A 394 -34.31 -7.00 25.14
C ASN A 394 -33.62 -7.87 24.06
N LYS A 395 -34.33 -8.24 22.98
CA LYS A 395 -33.77 -8.99 21.85
C LYS A 395 -32.85 -8.12 20.99
N LEU A 396 -33.25 -6.86 20.75
CA LEU A 396 -32.41 -5.82 20.11
C LEU A 396 -31.08 -5.65 20.84
N ALA A 397 -31.15 -5.46 22.16
CA ALA A 397 -29.99 -5.35 23.02
C ALA A 397 -29.09 -6.58 22.93
N LYS A 398 -29.67 -7.78 23.06
CA LYS A 398 -28.94 -9.05 22.94
C LYS A 398 -28.24 -9.22 21.58
N ALA A 399 -28.91 -8.86 20.47
CA ALA A 399 -28.33 -8.94 19.13
C ALA A 399 -27.07 -8.06 19.00
N ILE A 400 -27.16 -6.80 19.42
CA ILE A 400 -26.05 -5.84 19.31
C ILE A 400 -24.89 -6.19 20.26
N VAL A 401 -25.18 -6.57 21.51
CA VAL A 401 -24.15 -6.95 22.49
C VAL A 401 -23.41 -8.21 22.06
N SER A 402 -24.12 -9.24 21.58
CA SER A 402 -23.49 -10.48 21.11
C SER A 402 -22.76 -10.33 19.77
N ALA A 403 -23.20 -9.41 18.90
CA ALA A 403 -22.47 -9.03 17.70
C ALA A 403 -21.17 -8.26 18.03
N PHE A 404 -21.19 -7.38 19.03
CA PHE A 404 -19.99 -6.65 19.46
C PHE A 404 -18.96 -7.58 20.13
N ASP A 405 -19.39 -8.52 20.97
CA ASP A 405 -18.51 -9.55 21.53
C ASP A 405 -17.86 -10.42 20.43
N ALA A 406 -18.63 -10.72 19.38
CA ALA A 406 -18.16 -11.52 18.26
C ALA A 406 -17.10 -10.84 17.39
N VAL A 407 -17.18 -9.52 17.16
CA VAL A 407 -16.12 -8.82 16.42
C VAL A 407 -14.82 -8.74 17.24
N LEU A 408 -14.89 -8.63 18.56
CA LEU A 408 -13.72 -8.70 19.44
C LEU A 408 -13.05 -10.09 19.39
N ASP A 409 -13.84 -11.18 19.44
CA ASP A 409 -13.32 -12.55 19.30
C ASP A 409 -12.76 -12.83 17.89
N ALA A 410 -13.30 -12.18 16.86
CA ALA A 410 -12.83 -12.25 15.49
C ALA A 410 -11.49 -11.52 15.26
N GLU A 411 -11.28 -10.36 15.91
CA GLU A 411 -9.99 -9.66 15.91
C GLU A 411 -8.88 -10.51 16.55
N LEU A 412 -9.19 -11.17 17.68
CA LEU A 412 -8.27 -12.09 18.34
C LEU A 412 -7.94 -13.31 17.45
N GLU A 413 -8.94 -13.89 16.77
CA GLU A 413 -8.73 -15.01 15.84
C GLU A 413 -7.93 -14.58 14.60
N ALA A 414 -8.13 -13.38 14.09
CA ALA A 414 -7.34 -12.82 12.99
C ALA A 414 -5.91 -12.46 13.41
N GLY A 415 -5.61 -12.44 14.70
CA GLY A 415 -4.32 -12.02 15.24
C GLY A 415 -4.05 -10.54 15.02
N LEU A 416 -5.07 -9.69 15.15
CA LEU A 416 -4.98 -8.24 14.98
C LEU A 416 -3.88 -7.65 15.87
N GLU A 417 -3.02 -6.83 15.27
CA GLU A 417 -1.94 -6.09 15.94
C GLU A 417 -2.06 -4.58 15.64
N GLY A 418 -1.40 -3.74 16.45
CA GLY A 418 -1.37 -2.28 16.22
C GLY A 418 -2.65 -1.51 16.60
N PRO A 419 -2.92 -0.36 15.96
CA PRO A 419 -4.08 0.48 16.26
C PRO A 419 -5.42 -0.18 15.91
N VAL A 420 -6.39 -0.04 16.81
CA VAL A 420 -7.74 -0.64 16.67
C VAL A 420 -8.80 0.41 16.28
N ILE A 421 -9.84 0.00 15.55
CA ILE A 421 -10.95 0.88 15.16
C ILE A 421 -12.07 0.92 16.21
N ASN A 422 -13.00 1.87 16.07
CA ASN A 422 -14.21 1.93 16.90
C ASN A 422 -15.41 1.29 16.18
N PHE A 423 -16.42 0.92 16.96
CA PHE A 423 -17.67 0.31 16.48
C PHE A 423 -18.88 1.18 16.83
N THR A 424 -19.98 0.95 16.11
CA THR A 424 -21.28 1.57 16.37
C THR A 424 -22.43 0.66 15.93
N ALA A 425 -23.64 0.94 16.43
CA ALA A 425 -24.89 0.56 15.80
C ALA A 425 -25.62 1.87 15.47
N THR A 426 -26.06 2.03 14.23
CA THR A 426 -26.68 3.28 13.76
C THR A 426 -28.19 3.15 13.87
N PHE A 427 -28.81 3.80 14.85
CA PHE A 427 -30.26 3.72 15.10
C PHE A 427 -31.07 4.60 14.14
N SER A 428 -32.36 4.30 13.98
CA SER A 428 -33.28 5.30 13.42
C SER A 428 -33.53 6.44 14.43
N TYR A 429 -34.06 7.59 13.99
CA TYR A 429 -34.55 8.65 14.88
C TYR A 429 -35.96 8.36 15.44
N ALA A 430 -36.30 7.09 15.66
CA ALA A 430 -37.58 6.69 16.27
C ALA A 430 -37.58 6.84 17.80
N ILE A 431 -38.76 7.08 18.36
CA ILE A 431 -39.02 7.03 19.81
C ILE A 431 -39.12 5.56 20.24
N CYS A 432 -38.40 5.20 21.31
CA CYS A 432 -38.52 3.89 21.95
C CYS A 432 -39.29 4.00 23.28
N SER A 433 -40.61 3.80 23.26
CA SER A 433 -41.44 3.73 24.47
C SER A 433 -41.22 2.46 25.31
N ALA A 434 -40.53 1.47 24.74
CA ALA A 434 -40.02 0.29 25.46
C ALA A 434 -38.70 0.54 26.21
N CYS A 435 -38.03 1.68 25.99
CA CYS A 435 -36.72 2.01 26.54
C CYS A 435 -36.81 2.91 27.78
N ALA A 436 -35.67 3.17 28.43
CA ALA A 436 -35.59 4.06 29.59
C ALA A 436 -35.82 5.56 29.29
N SER A 437 -35.97 5.93 28.01
CA SER A 437 -36.22 7.30 27.56
C SER A 437 -37.03 7.29 26.27
N GLU A 438 -38.07 8.12 26.20
CA GLU A 438 -38.88 8.35 24.99
C GLU A 438 -38.25 9.40 24.05
N ILE A 439 -37.02 9.85 24.33
CA ILE A 439 -36.29 10.77 23.46
C ILE A 439 -35.81 10.00 22.21
N PRO A 440 -36.09 10.48 20.98
CA PRO A 440 -35.68 9.84 19.73
C PRO A 440 -34.21 9.37 19.71
N ALA A 441 -33.96 8.13 19.29
CA ALA A 441 -32.66 7.44 19.29
C ALA A 441 -31.94 7.28 20.66
N LEU A 442 -32.16 8.17 21.63
CA LEU A 442 -31.48 8.19 22.93
C LEU A 442 -31.91 7.01 23.81
N GLY A 443 -33.19 6.62 23.76
CA GLY A 443 -33.70 5.45 24.48
C GLY A 443 -32.96 4.17 24.10
N GLN A 444 -32.72 3.97 22.80
CA GLN A 444 -32.01 2.83 22.23
C GLN A 444 -30.52 2.87 22.61
N MET A 445 -29.88 4.04 22.59
CA MET A 445 -28.47 4.18 23.02
C MET A 445 -28.27 3.88 24.51
N LEU A 446 -29.20 4.32 25.37
CA LEU A 446 -29.20 4.02 26.81
C LEU A 446 -29.43 2.52 27.07
N LEU A 447 -30.31 1.89 26.28
CA LEU A 447 -30.55 0.45 26.33
C LEU A 447 -29.27 -0.35 26.00
N ILE A 448 -28.46 0.10 25.04
CA ILE A 448 -27.17 -0.56 24.72
C ILE A 448 -26.11 -0.29 25.78
N GLU A 449 -26.00 0.91 26.36
CA GLU A 449 -25.05 1.12 27.47
C GLU A 449 -25.36 0.19 28.65
N ASP A 450 -26.63 0.06 29.04
CA ASP A 450 -27.05 -0.86 30.10
C ASP A 450 -26.79 -2.33 29.74
N ALA A 451 -27.02 -2.73 28.48
CA ALA A 451 -26.78 -4.10 28.02
C ALA A 451 -25.30 -4.47 27.86
N MET A 452 -24.42 -3.51 27.53
CA MET A 452 -22.97 -3.71 27.54
C MET A 452 -22.42 -3.82 28.97
N LYS A 453 -23.10 -3.20 29.93
CA LYS A 453 -22.75 -3.21 31.36
C LYS A 453 -23.31 -4.42 32.12
N HIS A 454 -24.48 -4.89 31.71
CA HIS A 454 -25.26 -5.96 32.34
C HIS A 454 -25.78 -6.99 31.31
N PRO A 455 -24.91 -7.62 30.48
CA PRO A 455 -25.33 -8.54 29.42
C PRO A 455 -26.20 -9.71 29.91
N GLU A 456 -25.99 -10.15 31.15
CA GLU A 456 -26.75 -11.21 31.81
C GLU A 456 -28.24 -10.86 31.96
N LYS A 457 -28.58 -9.58 32.18
CA LYS A 457 -29.96 -9.07 32.23
C LYS A 457 -30.71 -9.28 30.90
N TYR A 458 -29.96 -9.32 29.80
CA TYR A 458 -30.45 -9.51 28.43
C TYR A 458 -30.34 -10.97 27.97
N GLY A 459 -29.99 -11.89 28.87
CA GLY A 459 -29.83 -13.31 28.56
C GLY A 459 -28.65 -13.59 27.63
N TYR A 460 -27.57 -12.83 27.80
CA TYR A 460 -26.28 -13.05 27.13
C TYR A 460 -25.17 -13.29 28.15
N GLU A 461 -24.26 -14.21 27.83
CA GLU A 461 -23.07 -14.51 28.62
C GLU A 461 -21.86 -14.04 27.80
N PRO A 462 -21.15 -12.99 28.23
CA PRO A 462 -20.09 -12.39 27.44
C PRO A 462 -18.79 -13.19 27.55
N LYS A 463 -18.00 -13.21 26.47
CA LYS A 463 -16.63 -13.75 26.44
C LYS A 463 -15.56 -12.71 26.76
N HIS A 464 -15.87 -11.43 26.54
CA HIS A 464 -15.00 -10.30 26.79
C HIS A 464 -15.59 -9.30 27.80
N ASP A 465 -14.77 -8.41 28.34
CA ASP A 465 -15.26 -7.25 29.14
C ASP A 465 -15.90 -6.22 28.20
N LEU A 466 -17.19 -6.41 27.92
CA LEU A 466 -17.94 -5.60 26.97
C LEU A 466 -18.13 -4.17 27.45
N TYR A 467 -18.18 -3.91 28.76
CA TYR A 467 -18.29 -2.54 29.26
C TYR A 467 -16.96 -1.79 29.09
N LEU A 468 -15.82 -2.43 29.38
CA LEU A 468 -14.51 -1.83 29.11
C LEU A 468 -14.28 -1.61 27.61
N ALA A 469 -14.70 -2.56 26.76
CA ALA A 469 -14.64 -2.43 25.31
C ALA A 469 -15.55 -1.28 24.83
N TYR A 470 -16.79 -1.19 25.31
CA TYR A 470 -17.73 -0.10 25.00
C TYR A 470 -17.13 1.26 25.36
N ARG A 471 -16.64 1.42 26.59
CA ARG A 471 -16.04 2.68 27.09
C ARG A 471 -14.75 3.11 26.37
N ARG A 472 -14.13 2.24 25.59
CA ARG A 472 -12.89 2.52 24.84
C ARG A 472 -13.11 2.61 23.33
N ARG A 473 -14.05 1.85 22.78
CA ARG A 473 -14.17 1.56 21.35
C ARG A 473 -15.57 1.76 20.78
N TRP A 474 -16.52 2.27 21.55
CA TRP A 474 -17.87 2.54 21.05
C TRP A 474 -18.10 4.02 20.75
N ILE A 475 -18.78 4.28 19.64
CA ILE A 475 -19.32 5.58 19.27
C ILE A 475 -20.82 5.38 19.01
N ASN A 476 -21.70 6.26 19.49
CA ASN A 476 -23.12 6.18 19.18
C ASN A 476 -23.40 6.78 17.78
N SER A 477 -24.41 6.29 17.07
CA SER A 477 -24.86 6.93 15.84
C SER A 477 -26.34 6.73 15.57
N PHE A 478 -26.91 7.61 14.74
CA PHE A 478 -28.30 7.53 14.28
C PHE A 478 -28.50 8.17 12.91
N ASN A 479 -29.57 7.80 12.21
CA ASN A 479 -30.02 8.39 10.94
C ASN A 479 -31.17 9.37 11.19
N THR A 480 -31.21 10.50 10.51
CA THR A 480 -32.30 11.48 10.65
C THR A 480 -32.44 12.41 9.43
N ALA A 481 -33.68 12.84 9.16
CA ALA A 481 -34.00 13.92 8.24
C ALA A 481 -34.45 15.20 8.98
N ASN A 482 -34.31 15.24 10.32
CA ASN A 482 -34.73 16.38 11.13
C ASN A 482 -33.66 17.48 11.12
N GLY A 483 -34.09 18.74 11.01
CA GLY A 483 -33.20 19.89 10.97
C GLY A 483 -32.46 20.16 12.28
N ALA A 484 -31.35 20.90 12.19
CA ALA A 484 -30.45 21.18 13.31
C ALA A 484 -31.13 21.78 14.57
N ALA A 485 -32.15 22.64 14.41
CA ALA A 485 -32.88 23.21 15.54
C ALA A 485 -33.66 22.15 16.34
N ASP A 486 -34.32 21.21 15.65
CA ASP A 486 -35.03 20.11 16.29
C ASP A 486 -34.06 19.16 17.01
N LEU A 487 -32.96 18.80 16.34
CA LEU A 487 -31.91 17.94 16.91
C LEU A 487 -31.22 18.57 18.11
N GLN A 488 -31.05 19.90 18.14
CA GLN A 488 -30.47 20.59 19.29
C GLN A 488 -31.32 20.36 20.53
N ASP A 489 -32.60 20.73 20.45
CA ASP A 489 -33.48 20.85 21.61
C ASP A 489 -34.03 19.47 22.02
N ASN A 490 -34.41 18.63 21.05
CA ASN A 490 -35.02 17.33 21.30
C ASN A 490 -34.01 16.16 21.42
N PHE A 491 -32.72 16.36 21.10
CA PHE A 491 -31.71 15.29 21.23
C PHE A 491 -30.41 15.71 21.92
N PHE A 492 -29.63 16.63 21.34
CA PHE A 492 -28.25 16.87 21.80
C PHE A 492 -28.16 17.40 23.23
N GLU A 493 -29.08 18.28 23.65
CA GLU A 493 -29.12 18.76 25.04
C GLU A 493 -29.44 17.69 26.07
N HIS A 494 -30.09 16.58 25.66
CA HIS A 494 -30.34 15.41 26.50
C HIS A 494 -29.19 14.39 26.41
N TYR A 495 -28.61 14.21 25.22
CA TYR A 495 -27.48 13.32 25.00
C TYR A 495 -26.29 13.68 25.90
N VAL A 496 -25.90 14.96 25.97
CA VAL A 496 -24.75 15.40 26.80
C VAL A 496 -25.00 15.34 28.31
N ARG A 497 -26.26 15.14 28.76
CA ARG A 497 -26.60 14.87 30.16
C ARG A 497 -26.53 13.38 30.48
N SER A 498 -26.79 12.54 29.47
CA SER A 498 -26.80 11.08 29.58
C SER A 498 -25.40 10.48 29.41
N PHE A 499 -24.65 10.97 28.40
CA PHE A 499 -23.32 10.49 28.05
C PHE A 499 -22.28 11.59 28.33
N THR A 500 -21.31 11.28 29.19
CA THR A 500 -20.24 12.22 29.60
C THR A 500 -18.95 12.08 28.80
N GLY A 501 -18.81 11.03 27.97
CA GLY A 501 -17.59 10.75 27.21
C GLY A 501 -17.76 9.90 25.95
N THR A 502 -18.93 9.30 25.70
CA THR A 502 -19.21 8.56 24.47
C THR A 502 -19.44 9.54 23.32
N PRO A 503 -18.65 9.51 22.23
CA PRO A 503 -18.88 10.37 21.08
C PRO A 503 -20.12 9.95 20.29
N ILE A 504 -20.62 10.84 19.43
CA ILE A 504 -21.75 10.58 18.54
C ILE A 504 -21.58 11.21 17.16
N PHE A 505 -22.07 10.55 16.11
CA PHE A 505 -22.23 11.14 14.78
C PHE A 505 -23.61 10.81 14.20
N ILE A 506 -24.05 11.60 13.22
CA ILE A 506 -25.26 11.28 12.44
C ILE A 506 -24.81 10.47 11.22
N GLY A 507 -25.27 9.23 11.13
CA GLY A 507 -24.89 8.29 10.08
C GLY A 507 -25.54 8.60 8.74
N GLU A 508 -26.72 9.19 8.74
CA GLU A 508 -27.44 9.70 7.56
C GLU A 508 -28.08 11.02 7.92
N TYR A 509 -27.68 12.09 7.24
CA TYR A 509 -28.28 13.41 7.38
C TYR A 509 -28.56 14.02 6.01
N HIS A 510 -29.84 14.27 5.74
CA HIS A 510 -30.32 15.17 4.69
C HIS A 510 -31.80 15.40 4.95
N GLN A 511 -32.24 16.65 4.94
CA GLN A 511 -33.66 17.03 5.00
C GLN A 511 -34.12 17.42 3.57
N PRO A 512 -34.78 16.53 2.81
CA PRO A 512 -35.25 16.87 1.47
C PRO A 512 -36.26 18.01 1.50
N GLY A 513 -36.19 18.90 0.50
CA GLY A 513 -37.03 20.10 0.43
C GLY A 513 -36.37 21.35 1.04
N GLU A 514 -35.39 21.21 1.94
CA GLU A 514 -34.69 22.34 2.55
C GLU A 514 -33.38 22.72 1.85
N PRO A 515 -32.96 24.00 1.83
CA PRO A 515 -31.73 24.43 1.17
C PRO A 515 -30.46 23.78 1.76
N VAL A 516 -29.89 22.80 1.05
CA VAL A 516 -28.73 21.97 1.49
C VAL A 516 -27.59 22.78 2.12
N LEU A 517 -27.21 23.90 1.50
CA LEU A 517 -26.15 24.79 2.01
C LEU A 517 -26.38 25.22 3.47
N GLN A 518 -27.61 25.60 3.80
CA GLN A 518 -27.95 26.15 5.11
C GLN A 518 -28.13 25.02 6.12
N GLN A 519 -28.91 23.98 5.79
CA GLN A 519 -29.12 22.84 6.69
C GLN A 519 -27.81 22.11 7.06
N VAL A 520 -26.85 22.01 6.12
CA VAL A 520 -25.53 21.40 6.39
C VAL A 520 -24.65 22.32 7.22
N LYS A 521 -24.66 23.63 6.98
CA LYS A 521 -23.94 24.59 7.84
C LYS A 521 -24.48 24.60 9.27
N ASP A 522 -25.79 24.52 9.45
CA ASP A 522 -26.41 24.59 10.78
C ASP A 522 -26.21 23.31 11.59
N ILE A 523 -26.29 22.12 10.97
CA ILE A 523 -25.97 20.88 11.68
C ILE A 523 -24.48 20.81 12.05
N LEU A 524 -23.58 21.23 11.14
CA LEU A 524 -22.15 21.25 11.45
C LEU A 524 -21.79 22.27 12.53
N GLN A 525 -22.54 23.38 12.67
CA GLN A 525 -22.39 24.31 13.80
C GLN A 525 -22.70 23.67 15.15
N LEU A 526 -23.62 22.69 15.22
CA LEU A 526 -23.90 21.98 16.48
C LEU A 526 -22.65 21.24 17.03
N ALA A 527 -21.71 20.82 16.18
CA ALA A 527 -20.47 20.17 16.62
C ALA A 527 -19.49 21.11 17.34
N HIS A 528 -19.72 22.43 17.27
CA HIS A 528 -19.06 23.42 18.12
C HIS A 528 -19.80 23.64 19.45
N LYS A 529 -21.14 23.53 19.48
CA LYS A 529 -21.95 23.61 20.72
C LYS A 529 -21.82 22.34 21.58
N PHE A 530 -21.74 21.17 20.96
CA PHE A 530 -21.74 19.87 21.62
C PHE A 530 -20.43 19.11 21.31
N PRO A 531 -19.43 19.11 22.21
CA PRO A 531 -18.10 18.55 21.91
C PRO A 531 -18.09 17.07 21.52
N LEU A 532 -19.01 16.27 22.07
CA LEU A 532 -19.19 14.84 21.76
C LEU A 532 -19.72 14.60 20.34
N PHE A 533 -20.33 15.60 19.71
CA PHE A 533 -20.82 15.47 18.33
C PHE A 533 -19.66 15.59 17.34
N LEU A 534 -19.42 14.51 16.60
CA LEU A 534 -18.30 14.38 15.67
C LEU A 534 -18.60 14.98 14.29
N GLY A 535 -19.87 15.04 13.88
CA GLY A 535 -20.31 15.52 12.56
C GLY A 535 -21.31 14.57 11.89
N ILE A 536 -21.45 14.66 10.57
CA ILE A 536 -22.49 13.95 9.79
C ILE A 536 -21.90 13.09 8.67
N SER A 537 -22.69 12.17 8.14
CA SER A 537 -22.57 11.67 6.77
C SER A 537 -23.81 12.06 5.95
N PHE A 538 -23.61 12.77 4.84
CA PHE A 538 -24.71 13.26 4.00
C PHE A 538 -25.39 12.11 3.25
N PHE A 539 -26.73 12.04 3.30
CA PHE A 539 -27.51 10.97 2.66
C PHE A 539 -28.24 11.50 1.41
N GLU A 540 -27.88 11.11 0.18
CA GLU A 540 -26.80 10.19 -0.22
C GLU A 540 -26.11 10.64 -1.52
N TYR A 541 -25.06 9.93 -1.92
CA TYR A 541 -24.28 10.30 -3.11
C TYR A 541 -25.08 10.29 -4.41
N GLN A 542 -25.92 9.28 -4.64
CA GLN A 542 -26.58 9.05 -5.93
C GLN A 542 -28.08 8.83 -5.73
N VAL A 543 -28.91 9.32 -6.65
CA VAL A 543 -30.36 9.08 -6.62
C VAL A 543 -30.66 7.58 -6.66
N ALA A 544 -31.39 7.08 -5.66
CA ALA A 544 -31.75 5.67 -5.51
C ALA A 544 -32.94 5.25 -6.41
N TYR A 545 -32.78 5.34 -7.73
CA TYR A 545 -33.82 4.94 -8.71
C TYR A 545 -34.32 3.50 -8.51
N TRP A 546 -33.46 2.61 -7.98
CA TRP A 546 -33.78 1.22 -7.71
C TRP A 546 -34.86 1.04 -6.62
N LYS A 547 -34.93 1.95 -5.63
CA LYS A 547 -35.99 2.00 -4.62
C LYS A 547 -37.25 2.71 -5.14
N GLY A 548 -37.05 3.81 -5.87
CA GLY A 548 -38.14 4.69 -6.32
C GLY A 548 -38.79 5.50 -5.19
N GLY A 549 -39.92 6.13 -5.47
CA GLY A 549 -40.72 6.84 -4.46
C GLY A 549 -40.00 8.03 -3.81
N SER A 550 -40.20 8.21 -2.50
CA SER A 550 -39.56 9.29 -1.71
C SER A 550 -38.04 9.18 -1.62
N GLU A 551 -37.50 7.97 -1.75
CA GLU A 551 -36.06 7.70 -1.65
C GLU A 551 -35.25 8.40 -2.75
N MET A 552 -35.88 8.70 -3.89
CA MET A 552 -35.24 9.42 -4.98
C MET A 552 -34.91 10.89 -4.64
N ALA A 553 -35.46 11.45 -3.56
CA ALA A 553 -35.25 12.85 -3.17
C ALA A 553 -33.92 13.11 -2.43
N PHE A 554 -33.17 12.06 -2.07
CA PHE A 554 -31.98 12.19 -1.21
C PHE A 554 -30.65 12.33 -1.97
N GLY A 555 -30.57 11.91 -3.24
CA GLY A 555 -29.31 11.83 -3.98
C GLY A 555 -28.71 13.19 -4.36
N LEU A 556 -27.39 13.36 -4.19
CA LEU A 556 -26.62 14.50 -4.71
C LEU A 556 -26.51 14.49 -6.24
N PHE A 557 -26.40 13.29 -6.84
CA PHE A 557 -26.22 13.11 -8.27
C PHE A 557 -27.32 12.23 -8.89
N ASP A 558 -27.95 12.75 -9.94
CA ASP A 558 -28.70 11.98 -10.92
C ASP A 558 -27.73 11.18 -11.83
N LEU A 559 -28.24 10.13 -12.48
CA LEU A 559 -27.51 9.40 -13.51
C LEU A 559 -27.75 10.02 -14.89
N GLY A 560 -26.67 10.48 -15.53
CA GLY A 560 -26.69 11.14 -16.84
C GLY A 560 -26.72 10.19 -18.04
N GLY A 561 -26.79 10.79 -19.23
CA GLY A 561 -27.04 10.07 -20.49
C GLY A 561 -25.87 9.25 -21.06
N PHE A 562 -24.64 9.52 -20.62
CA PHE A 562 -23.43 8.90 -21.19
C PHE A 562 -22.98 7.65 -20.41
N PRO A 563 -22.81 6.49 -21.07
CA PRO A 563 -22.23 5.30 -20.46
C PRO A 563 -20.70 5.40 -20.44
N ILE A 564 -20.10 5.40 -19.24
CA ILE A 564 -18.65 5.47 -19.03
C ILE A 564 -18.02 4.08 -19.16
N SER A 565 -18.60 3.07 -18.50
CA SER A 565 -18.03 1.73 -18.40
C SER A 565 -19.10 0.69 -18.04
N THR A 566 -18.71 -0.55 -17.73
CA THR A 566 -19.60 -1.62 -17.24
C THR A 566 -19.01 -2.27 -15.99
N VAL A 567 -19.85 -2.47 -14.97
CA VAL A 567 -19.55 -3.32 -13.81
C VAL A 567 -19.99 -4.74 -14.12
N HIS A 568 -19.07 -5.71 -14.00
CA HIS A 568 -19.33 -7.15 -14.20
C HIS A 568 -19.50 -7.84 -12.85
N TYR A 569 -20.71 -7.81 -12.31
CA TYR A 569 -21.00 -8.23 -10.95
C TYR A 569 -20.98 -9.77 -10.75
N LEU A 570 -21.20 -10.24 -9.52
CA LEU A 570 -20.96 -11.63 -9.11
C LEU A 570 -22.00 -12.62 -9.63
N ASP A 571 -23.25 -12.20 -9.65
CA ASP A 571 -24.40 -12.94 -10.21
C ASP A 571 -24.38 -13.03 -11.75
N GLY A 572 -23.32 -12.51 -12.38
CA GLY A 572 -23.21 -12.42 -13.84
C GLY A 572 -23.96 -11.24 -14.44
N MET A 573 -24.56 -10.37 -13.61
CA MET A 573 -25.22 -9.16 -14.10
C MET A 573 -24.20 -8.12 -14.53
N ASN A 574 -24.46 -7.52 -15.68
CA ASN A 574 -23.68 -6.42 -16.23
C ASN A 574 -24.45 -5.13 -16.01
N TYR A 575 -23.84 -4.17 -15.31
CA TYR A 575 -24.43 -2.86 -15.06
C TYR A 575 -23.66 -1.75 -15.76
N THR A 576 -24.36 -0.94 -16.54
CA THR A 576 -23.78 0.25 -17.18
C THR A 576 -23.42 1.31 -16.13
N VAL A 577 -22.16 1.69 -16.05
CA VAL A 577 -21.73 2.85 -15.27
C VAL A 577 -22.12 4.11 -16.03
N TRP A 578 -23.20 4.74 -15.59
CA TRP A 578 -23.63 6.03 -16.13
C TRP A 578 -22.83 7.17 -15.53
N CYS A 579 -22.58 8.21 -16.32
CA CYS A 579 -22.05 9.47 -15.84
C CYS A 579 -22.96 10.15 -14.80
N LEU A 580 -22.44 11.15 -14.08
CA LEU A 580 -23.20 11.87 -13.07
C LEU A 580 -23.73 13.20 -13.60
N GLN A 581 -24.93 13.57 -13.17
CA GLN A 581 -25.46 14.92 -13.34
C GLN A 581 -25.86 15.46 -11.96
N PRO A 582 -25.65 16.75 -11.65
CA PRO A 582 -26.10 17.31 -10.37
C PRO A 582 -27.61 17.16 -10.22
N ALA A 583 -28.06 16.60 -9.09
CA ALA A 583 -29.46 16.67 -8.72
C ALA A 583 -29.83 18.13 -8.41
N MET A 584 -31.05 18.52 -8.79
CA MET A 584 -31.50 19.93 -8.76
C MET A 584 -32.70 20.12 -7.85
N LEU A 585 -32.53 20.92 -6.80
CA LEU A 585 -33.62 21.38 -5.91
C LEU A 585 -33.57 22.90 -5.80
N GLY A 586 -33.95 23.58 -6.89
CA GLY A 586 -33.76 25.03 -7.06
C GLY A 586 -32.30 25.47 -7.29
N SER A 587 -31.34 24.72 -6.75
CA SER A 587 -29.90 24.83 -6.96
C SER A 587 -29.26 23.45 -7.08
N SER A 588 -27.99 23.42 -7.53
CA SER A 588 -27.17 22.20 -7.61
C SER A 588 -26.86 21.67 -6.20
N LEU A 589 -27.35 20.48 -5.85
CA LEU A 589 -27.10 19.88 -4.54
C LEU A 589 -25.60 19.62 -4.26
N PRO A 590 -24.79 19.11 -5.22
CA PRO A 590 -23.35 18.98 -5.04
C PRO A 590 -22.65 20.32 -4.78
N GLU A 591 -23.06 21.40 -5.44
CA GLU A 591 -22.48 22.73 -5.24
C GLU A 591 -22.78 23.29 -3.85
N ALA A 592 -24.05 23.16 -3.42
CA ALA A 592 -24.48 23.54 -2.08
C ALA A 592 -23.74 22.75 -0.98
N LEU A 593 -23.53 21.44 -1.19
CA LEU A 593 -22.75 20.62 -0.25
C LEU A 593 -21.27 21.00 -0.26
N ALA A 594 -20.65 21.18 -1.43
CA ALA A 594 -19.26 21.59 -1.56
C ALA A 594 -18.99 22.90 -0.80
N GLN A 595 -19.86 23.90 -0.97
CA GLN A 595 -19.74 25.17 -0.27
C GLN A 595 -19.97 25.05 1.25
N ALA A 596 -20.81 24.12 1.72
CA ALA A 596 -20.99 23.85 3.15
C ALA A 596 -19.80 23.09 3.77
N TYR A 597 -19.19 22.16 3.03
CA TYR A 597 -18.03 21.38 3.45
C TYR A 597 -16.70 22.12 3.24
N GLY A 598 -16.67 23.21 2.46
CA GLY A 598 -15.46 23.96 2.13
C GLY A 598 -14.61 23.30 1.04
N GLY A 599 -15.25 22.51 0.18
CA GLY A 599 -14.67 21.94 -1.04
C GLY A 599 -15.01 22.74 -2.30
N VAL A 600 -14.81 22.11 -3.44
CA VAL A 600 -15.08 22.63 -4.78
C VAL A 600 -16.02 21.65 -5.51
N ALA A 601 -17.12 22.18 -6.05
CA ALA A 601 -18.04 21.41 -6.86
C ALA A 601 -17.34 20.89 -8.12
N PRO A 602 -17.57 19.63 -8.55
CA PRO A 602 -17.05 19.16 -9.83
C PRO A 602 -17.65 19.97 -10.98
N ASP A 603 -16.86 20.21 -12.03
CA ASP A 603 -17.37 20.91 -13.22
C ASP A 603 -18.43 20.05 -13.93
N VAL A 604 -19.62 20.61 -14.12
CA VAL A 604 -20.82 19.86 -14.51
C VAL A 604 -20.70 19.24 -15.92
N PRO A 605 -20.16 19.94 -16.93
CA PRO A 605 -19.81 19.32 -18.21
C PRO A 605 -18.86 18.13 -18.04
N GLU A 606 -17.82 18.23 -17.20
CA GLU A 606 -16.83 17.16 -17.07
C GLU A 606 -17.39 15.86 -16.50
N LEU A 607 -18.38 15.93 -15.61
CA LEU A 607 -19.01 14.74 -15.03
C LEU A 607 -19.61 13.77 -16.07
N CYS A 608 -20.05 14.28 -17.23
CA CYS A 608 -20.65 13.51 -18.32
C CYS A 608 -19.88 13.57 -19.65
N LEU A 609 -18.61 13.99 -19.60
CA LEU A 609 -17.71 13.87 -20.74
C LEU A 609 -16.88 12.58 -20.64
N PRO A 610 -16.44 12.00 -21.78
CA PRO A 610 -15.48 10.90 -21.79
C PRO A 610 -14.22 11.33 -21.03
N GLN A 611 -13.80 10.55 -20.04
CA GLN A 611 -12.60 10.84 -19.25
C GLN A 611 -11.41 10.09 -19.87
N PRO A 612 -10.29 10.75 -20.18
CA PRO A 612 -9.15 10.11 -20.83
C PRO A 612 -8.49 9.03 -19.95
N GLU A 613 -8.79 8.97 -18.65
CA GLU A 613 -8.44 7.91 -17.70
C GLU A 613 -9.21 6.60 -17.90
N SER A 614 -10.48 6.68 -18.36
CA SER A 614 -11.45 5.58 -18.29
C SER A 614 -11.90 5.05 -19.65
N VAL A 615 -11.79 5.85 -20.72
CA VAL A 615 -12.06 5.35 -22.08
C VAL A 615 -11.10 4.20 -22.43
N PRO A 616 -11.54 3.19 -23.20
CA PRO A 616 -10.68 2.12 -23.68
C PRO A 616 -9.60 2.68 -24.62
N LEU A 617 -8.39 2.10 -24.60
CA LEU A 617 -7.34 2.40 -25.57
C LEU A 617 -7.66 1.70 -26.90
N SER A 618 -8.60 2.28 -27.64
CA SER A 618 -9.10 1.79 -28.92
C SER A 618 -9.61 2.95 -29.78
N THR A 619 -9.93 2.66 -31.04
CA THR A 619 -10.56 3.59 -32.00
C THR A 619 -11.77 4.31 -31.41
N LEU A 620 -12.60 3.62 -30.62
CA LEU A 620 -13.76 4.22 -29.94
C LEU A 620 -13.33 5.24 -28.88
N GLY A 621 -12.40 4.90 -28.00
CA GLY A 621 -11.93 5.80 -26.94
C GLY A 621 -11.18 7.01 -27.49
N TYR A 622 -10.34 6.81 -28.49
CA TYR A 622 -9.67 7.88 -29.22
C TYR A 622 -10.68 8.85 -29.86
N ASN A 623 -11.65 8.33 -30.63
CA ASN A 623 -12.67 9.15 -31.27
C ASN A 623 -13.52 9.92 -30.25
N LEU A 624 -13.86 9.31 -29.11
CA LEU A 624 -14.57 9.99 -28.02
C LEU A 624 -13.77 11.16 -27.44
N ILE A 625 -12.45 11.04 -27.28
CA ILE A 625 -11.59 12.10 -26.74
C ILE A 625 -11.29 13.19 -27.80
N VAL A 626 -11.03 12.82 -29.05
CA VAL A 626 -10.83 13.79 -30.16
C VAL A 626 -12.09 14.63 -30.40
N ALA A 627 -13.28 14.03 -30.29
CA ALA A 627 -14.54 14.75 -30.39
C ALA A 627 -14.72 15.86 -29.33
N MET A 628 -13.97 15.82 -28.23
CA MET A 628 -13.98 16.86 -27.20
C MET A 628 -13.18 18.11 -27.58
N GLN A 629 -12.35 18.04 -28.63
CA GLN A 629 -11.48 19.13 -29.10
C GLN A 629 -10.61 19.73 -27.96
N SER A 630 -10.11 18.87 -27.08
CA SER A 630 -9.29 19.25 -25.92
C SER A 630 -7.91 18.59 -25.98
N VAL A 631 -6.89 19.38 -26.33
CA VAL A 631 -5.49 18.91 -26.44
C VAL A 631 -5.03 18.24 -25.15
N SER A 632 -5.36 18.82 -23.99
CA SER A 632 -4.97 18.28 -22.68
C SER A 632 -5.55 16.88 -22.43
N LYS A 633 -6.80 16.63 -22.84
CA LYS A 633 -7.44 15.31 -22.67
C LYS A 633 -6.91 14.30 -23.68
N LEU A 634 -6.66 14.72 -24.91
CA LEU A 634 -5.99 13.86 -25.90
C LEU A 634 -4.56 13.51 -25.47
N LYS A 635 -3.76 14.47 -24.97
CA LYS A 635 -2.44 14.20 -24.37
C LYS A 635 -2.51 13.18 -23.24
N TYR A 636 -3.52 13.24 -22.37
CA TYR A 636 -3.67 12.25 -21.31
C TYR A 636 -3.96 10.85 -21.86
N PHE A 637 -4.88 10.74 -22.83
CA PHE A 637 -5.17 9.50 -23.54
C PHE A 637 -3.93 8.93 -24.25
N LEU A 638 -3.20 9.78 -24.98
CA LEU A 638 -1.98 9.41 -25.69
C LEU A 638 -0.85 9.02 -24.73
N ARG A 639 -0.75 9.63 -23.54
CA ARG A 639 0.24 9.24 -22.52
C ARG A 639 -0.07 7.86 -21.94
N ARG A 640 -1.35 7.52 -21.74
CA ARG A 640 -1.76 6.14 -21.40
C ARG A 640 -1.40 5.18 -22.53
N LEU A 641 -1.61 5.56 -23.79
CA LEU A 641 -1.27 4.75 -24.96
C LEU A 641 0.24 4.48 -25.05
N VAL A 642 1.07 5.52 -24.97
CA VAL A 642 2.54 5.43 -24.88
C VAL A 642 2.97 4.50 -23.74
N ALA A 643 2.38 4.64 -22.56
CA ALA A 643 2.65 3.78 -21.41
C ALA A 643 2.18 2.31 -21.59
N HIS A 644 1.24 2.03 -22.50
CA HIS A 644 0.85 0.67 -22.91
C HIS A 644 1.64 0.15 -24.12
N LEU A 645 2.52 0.97 -24.70
CA LEU A 645 3.47 0.62 -25.75
C LEU A 645 4.89 0.41 -25.21
N GLY A 646 5.07 0.39 -23.88
CA GLY A 646 6.38 0.27 -23.24
C GLY A 646 7.21 1.56 -23.32
N GLY A 647 6.59 2.69 -23.67
CA GLY A 647 7.27 3.96 -23.90
C GLY A 647 7.16 4.96 -22.76
N ASP A 648 8.09 5.91 -22.75
CA ASP A 648 8.15 7.07 -21.89
C ASP A 648 8.19 8.37 -22.73
N VAL A 649 7.48 9.41 -22.28
CA VAL A 649 7.54 10.74 -22.91
C VAL A 649 8.74 11.49 -22.33
N ILE A 650 9.74 11.76 -23.17
CA ILE A 650 10.99 12.45 -22.80
C ILE A 650 11.00 13.94 -23.14
N GLU A 651 10.17 14.39 -24.09
CA GLU A 651 10.02 15.82 -24.44
C GLU A 651 8.55 16.24 -24.49
N GLU A 652 8.14 17.20 -23.65
CA GLU A 652 6.72 17.58 -23.52
C GLU A 652 6.21 18.41 -24.71
N ASP A 653 7.08 19.20 -25.36
CA ASP A 653 6.70 20.10 -26.45
C ASP A 653 6.45 19.31 -27.75
N GLY A 654 7.36 18.41 -28.13
CA GLY A 654 7.15 17.46 -29.22
C GLY A 654 5.88 16.61 -29.03
N PHE A 655 5.66 16.09 -27.82
CA PHE A 655 4.43 15.35 -27.48
C PHE A 655 3.16 16.22 -27.57
N THR A 656 3.24 17.49 -27.19
CA THR A 656 2.14 18.45 -27.34
C THR A 656 1.83 18.72 -28.81
N SER A 657 2.85 18.93 -29.64
CA SER A 657 2.70 19.13 -31.08
C SER A 657 2.09 17.91 -31.76
N PHE A 658 2.50 16.70 -31.38
CA PHE A 658 1.92 15.44 -31.85
C PHE A 658 0.42 15.35 -31.52
N ALA A 659 0.03 15.62 -30.26
CA ALA A 659 -1.37 15.64 -29.86
C ALA A 659 -2.21 16.70 -30.62
N ILE A 660 -1.66 17.88 -30.87
CA ILE A 660 -2.33 18.94 -31.66
C ILE A 660 -2.57 18.48 -33.11
N ALA A 661 -1.58 17.82 -33.73
CA ALA A 661 -1.70 17.30 -35.09
C ALA A 661 -2.84 16.27 -35.20
N TYR A 662 -2.87 15.29 -34.30
CA TYR A 662 -3.91 14.25 -34.29
C TYR A 662 -5.30 14.75 -33.89
N MET A 663 -5.41 15.83 -33.10
CA MET A 663 -6.71 16.44 -32.77
C MET A 663 -7.37 17.19 -33.93
N HIS A 664 -6.57 17.75 -34.85
CA HIS A 664 -7.02 18.62 -35.94
C HIS A 664 -6.90 17.99 -37.33
N GLY A 665 -6.24 16.84 -37.45
CA GLY A 665 -6.09 16.12 -38.70
C GLY A 665 -7.42 15.58 -39.22
N THR A 666 -7.82 16.00 -40.42
CA THR A 666 -9.08 15.62 -41.07
C THR A 666 -8.89 14.65 -42.26
N GLY A 667 -7.67 14.17 -42.47
CA GLY A 667 -7.34 13.18 -43.49
C GLY A 667 -7.53 11.73 -43.03
N PRO A 668 -7.44 10.75 -43.95
CA PRO A 668 -7.54 9.32 -43.63
C PRO A 668 -6.34 8.73 -42.86
N GLY A 669 -5.37 9.55 -42.45
CA GLY A 669 -4.18 9.17 -41.67
C GLY A 669 -4.16 9.77 -40.25
N TYR A 670 -5.33 9.91 -39.63
CA TYR A 670 -5.51 10.44 -38.27
C TYR A 670 -6.47 9.59 -37.42
N GLN A 671 -6.60 8.31 -37.76
CA GLN A 671 -7.32 7.31 -36.95
C GLN A 671 -6.44 6.82 -35.79
N PHE A 672 -7.02 6.05 -34.87
CA PHE A 672 -6.28 5.46 -33.75
C PHE A 672 -5.17 4.51 -34.22
N GLU A 673 -5.42 3.80 -35.32
CA GLU A 673 -4.48 2.87 -35.93
C GLU A 673 -3.25 3.61 -36.49
N ASP A 674 -3.44 4.83 -37.03
CA ASP A 674 -2.35 5.70 -37.46
C ASP A 674 -1.54 6.22 -36.27
N VAL A 675 -2.20 6.65 -35.19
CA VAL A 675 -1.55 7.02 -33.93
C VAL A 675 -0.66 5.88 -33.42
N VAL A 676 -1.23 4.67 -33.30
CA VAL A 676 -0.49 3.49 -32.81
C VAL A 676 0.72 3.21 -33.69
N LYS A 677 0.54 3.22 -35.00
CA LYS A 677 1.61 2.99 -35.98
C LYS A 677 2.74 4.02 -35.87
N ASP A 678 2.42 5.31 -35.81
CA ASP A 678 3.41 6.38 -35.72
C ASP A 678 4.14 6.40 -34.35
N LEU A 679 3.53 5.84 -33.30
CA LEU A 679 4.19 5.60 -32.01
C LEU A 679 5.04 4.32 -32.00
N GLN A 680 4.70 3.31 -32.81
CA GLN A 680 5.35 2.01 -32.88
C GLN A 680 6.45 1.90 -33.96
N ASP A 681 6.67 2.92 -34.80
CA ASP A 681 7.66 2.85 -35.88
C ASP A 681 9.10 2.78 -35.33
N SER A 682 9.55 1.55 -35.09
CA SER A 682 10.86 1.22 -34.55
C SER A 682 12.05 1.71 -35.39
N HIS A 683 11.84 2.11 -36.64
CA HIS A 683 12.91 2.66 -37.47
C HIS A 683 13.17 4.14 -37.16
N GLN A 684 12.15 4.90 -36.80
CA GLN A 684 12.23 6.33 -36.42
C GLN A 684 11.10 6.69 -35.43
N PRO A 685 11.18 6.27 -34.15
CA PRO A 685 10.24 6.75 -33.15
C PRO A 685 10.34 8.29 -33.05
N PRO A 686 9.24 9.01 -32.76
CA PRO A 686 9.28 10.45 -32.61
C PRO A 686 10.33 10.87 -31.57
N PRO A 687 11.11 11.95 -31.77
CA PRO A 687 12.23 12.31 -30.89
C PRO A 687 11.82 12.65 -29.44
N TRP A 688 10.52 12.85 -29.20
CA TRP A 688 9.94 13.08 -27.88
C TRP A 688 9.57 11.78 -27.13
N LEU A 689 9.68 10.62 -27.77
CA LEU A 689 9.26 9.29 -27.30
C LEU A 689 10.47 8.36 -27.18
N GLU A 690 10.64 7.76 -26.00
CA GLU A 690 11.60 6.67 -25.77
C GLU A 690 10.83 5.36 -25.62
N LEU A 691 11.03 4.39 -26.52
CA LEU A 691 10.47 3.04 -26.38
C LEU A 691 11.46 2.12 -25.67
N SER A 692 11.09 1.57 -24.51
CA SER A 692 11.96 0.66 -23.77
C SER A 692 11.97 -0.75 -24.36
N GLN A 693 13.11 -1.18 -24.91
CA GLN A 693 13.33 -2.56 -25.35
C GLN A 693 13.19 -3.61 -24.22
N VAL A 694 13.33 -3.17 -22.96
CA VAL A 694 13.19 -4.01 -21.76
C VAL A 694 11.82 -3.82 -21.05
N ALA A 695 10.83 -3.30 -21.77
CA ALA A 695 9.45 -3.22 -21.31
C ALA A 695 8.87 -4.62 -21.07
N ARG A 696 7.87 -4.73 -20.19
CA ARG A 696 7.30 -6.02 -19.76
C ARG A 696 5.80 -5.95 -19.65
N CYS A 697 5.15 -7.07 -19.91
CA CYS A 697 3.72 -7.20 -19.72
C CYS A 697 3.39 -7.41 -18.24
N VAL A 698 2.63 -6.50 -17.64
CA VAL A 698 2.34 -6.46 -16.19
C VAL A 698 0.84 -6.28 -15.96
N ALA A 699 0.31 -6.71 -14.82
CA ALA A 699 -1.12 -6.58 -14.53
C ALA A 699 -1.53 -5.10 -14.41
N ASP A 700 -2.59 -4.69 -15.10
CA ASP A 700 -3.10 -3.33 -14.99
C ASP A 700 -3.63 -3.12 -13.56
N ARG A 701 -3.09 -2.12 -12.84
CA ARG A 701 -3.56 -1.77 -11.50
C ARG A 701 -4.99 -1.21 -11.52
N ASN A 702 -5.53 -0.86 -12.68
CA ASN A 702 -6.90 -0.41 -12.87
C ASN A 702 -7.87 -1.56 -13.19
N ALA A 703 -7.37 -2.72 -13.63
CA ALA A 703 -8.21 -3.90 -13.86
C ALA A 703 -8.86 -4.38 -12.56
N THR A 704 -9.98 -5.08 -12.71
CA THR A 704 -10.60 -5.82 -11.60
C THR A 704 -9.84 -7.12 -11.35
N THR A 705 -9.84 -7.60 -10.10
CA THR A 705 -9.29 -8.91 -9.72
C THR A 705 -9.82 -10.03 -10.62
N LYS A 706 -11.12 -10.01 -10.96
CA LYS A 706 -11.78 -10.99 -11.83
C LYS A 706 -11.21 -11.00 -13.26
N GLN A 707 -10.91 -9.84 -13.84
CA GLN A 707 -10.23 -9.73 -15.14
C GLN A 707 -8.81 -10.31 -15.06
N ILE A 708 -8.04 -9.91 -14.04
CA ILE A 708 -6.66 -10.39 -13.86
C ILE A 708 -6.63 -11.90 -13.65
N GLU A 709 -7.51 -12.47 -12.82
CA GLU A 709 -7.55 -13.92 -12.58
C GLU A 709 -8.02 -14.72 -13.81
N ALA A 710 -8.94 -14.18 -14.61
CA ALA A 710 -9.34 -14.78 -15.88
C ALA A 710 -8.17 -14.80 -16.88
N ALA A 711 -7.47 -13.67 -17.01
CA ALA A 711 -6.28 -13.53 -17.85
C ALA A 711 -5.11 -14.41 -17.35
N VAL A 712 -4.85 -14.48 -16.04
CA VAL A 712 -3.85 -15.39 -15.43
C VAL A 712 -4.17 -16.84 -15.75
N ARG A 713 -5.43 -17.26 -15.57
CA ARG A 713 -5.87 -18.64 -15.87
C ARG A 713 -5.74 -18.97 -17.37
N TRP A 714 -5.91 -17.99 -18.25
CA TRP A 714 -5.66 -18.16 -19.68
C TRP A 714 -4.16 -18.22 -19.97
N GLY A 715 -3.36 -17.28 -19.44
CA GLY A 715 -1.91 -17.21 -19.63
C GLY A 715 -1.21 -18.49 -19.17
N CYS A 716 -1.54 -19.01 -17.99
CA CYS A 716 -1.01 -20.27 -17.46
C CYS A 716 -1.23 -21.49 -18.39
N LYS A 717 -2.24 -21.48 -19.27
CA LYS A 717 -2.48 -22.54 -20.26
C LYS A 717 -1.67 -22.39 -21.53
N HIS A 718 -1.12 -21.21 -21.79
CA HIS A 718 -0.37 -20.86 -23.00
C HIS A 718 1.11 -20.54 -22.70
N LEU A 719 1.55 -20.69 -21.45
CA LEU A 719 2.98 -20.72 -21.11
C LEU A 719 3.64 -21.96 -21.75
N PRO A 720 4.90 -21.84 -22.20
CA PRO A 720 5.59 -22.94 -22.87
C PRO A 720 5.94 -24.09 -21.92
N ALA A 721 6.14 -25.27 -22.51
CA ALA A 721 6.51 -26.48 -21.79
C ALA A 721 7.77 -26.28 -20.94
N GLY A 722 7.62 -26.44 -19.62
CA GLY A 722 8.68 -26.22 -18.63
C GLY A 722 8.39 -25.07 -17.65
N VAL A 723 7.59 -24.08 -18.06
CA VAL A 723 7.16 -22.99 -17.19
C VAL A 723 5.80 -23.35 -16.57
N SER A 724 5.78 -23.72 -15.28
CA SER A 724 4.53 -23.96 -14.54
C SER A 724 4.18 -22.80 -13.62
N CYS A 725 2.92 -22.38 -13.64
CA CYS A 725 2.33 -21.45 -12.67
C CYS A 725 2.34 -21.99 -11.23
N ASP A 726 2.53 -23.30 -11.00
CA ASP A 726 2.70 -23.86 -9.65
C ASP A 726 4.03 -23.42 -9.00
N LYS A 727 4.98 -22.88 -9.80
CA LYS A 727 6.32 -22.45 -9.37
C LYS A 727 6.43 -20.93 -9.15
N MET A 728 5.32 -20.24 -8.88
CA MET A 728 5.30 -18.78 -8.67
C MET A 728 6.03 -18.30 -7.39
N GLY A 729 6.21 -19.16 -6.39
CA GLY A 729 6.85 -18.77 -5.12
C GLY A 729 6.07 -17.67 -4.40
N SER A 730 6.77 -16.63 -3.91
CA SER A 730 6.17 -15.45 -3.27
C SER A 730 5.17 -14.72 -4.17
N CYS A 731 5.32 -14.79 -5.50
CA CYS A 731 4.42 -14.11 -6.44
C CYS A 731 3.00 -14.68 -6.47
N ASN A 732 2.74 -15.80 -5.80
CA ASN A 732 1.39 -16.31 -5.59
C ASN A 732 0.60 -15.50 -4.52
N ALA A 733 1.25 -14.58 -3.78
CA ALA A 733 0.66 -13.87 -2.64
C ALA A 733 -0.48 -12.88 -3.00
N SER A 734 -0.50 -12.33 -4.21
CA SER A 734 -1.56 -11.41 -4.65
C SER A 734 -1.99 -11.68 -6.09
N HIS A 735 -3.18 -11.22 -6.47
CA HIS A 735 -3.66 -11.34 -7.85
C HIS A 735 -2.84 -10.49 -8.83
N LEU A 736 -2.38 -9.32 -8.40
CA LEU A 736 -1.47 -8.46 -9.18
C LEU A 736 -0.11 -9.13 -9.40
N CYS A 737 0.50 -9.67 -8.35
CA CYS A 737 1.79 -10.38 -8.43
C CYS A 737 1.71 -11.63 -9.32
N ARG A 738 0.60 -12.39 -9.25
CA ARG A 738 0.35 -13.52 -10.16
C ARG A 738 0.21 -13.06 -11.61
N GLY A 739 -0.51 -11.97 -11.84
CA GLY A 739 -0.64 -11.33 -13.16
C GLY A 739 0.72 -10.91 -13.70
N ASP A 740 1.46 -10.10 -12.96
CA ASP A 740 2.82 -9.66 -13.29
C ASP A 740 3.75 -10.84 -13.66
N TRP A 741 3.72 -11.91 -12.88
CA TRP A 741 4.53 -13.11 -13.10
C TRP A 741 4.14 -13.86 -14.38
N VAL A 742 2.85 -14.03 -14.63
CA VAL A 742 2.30 -14.81 -15.77
C VAL A 742 2.36 -14.02 -17.06
N PHE A 743 1.96 -12.75 -17.04
CA PHE A 743 1.91 -11.90 -18.23
C PHE A 743 3.32 -11.60 -18.75
N SER A 744 4.28 -11.28 -17.87
CA SER A 744 5.67 -11.03 -18.28
C SER A 744 6.32 -12.27 -18.91
N ARG A 745 6.06 -13.46 -18.35
CA ARG A 745 6.54 -14.74 -18.89
C ARG A 745 5.84 -15.13 -20.19
N TYR A 746 4.53 -14.96 -20.30
CA TYR A 746 3.81 -15.24 -21.54
C TYR A 746 4.33 -14.35 -22.68
N TYR A 747 4.45 -13.04 -22.42
CA TYR A 747 4.90 -12.08 -23.42
C TYR A 747 6.36 -12.30 -23.85
N GLN A 748 7.23 -12.80 -22.98
CA GLN A 748 8.61 -13.15 -23.34
C GLN A 748 8.73 -14.30 -24.35
N HIS A 749 7.72 -15.18 -24.46
CA HIS A 749 7.79 -16.40 -25.27
C HIS A 749 6.99 -16.34 -26.57
N ILE A 750 6.34 -15.22 -26.85
CA ILE A 750 5.74 -14.92 -28.15
C ILE A 750 6.74 -14.12 -29.00
N ASP A 751 6.66 -14.29 -30.32
CA ASP A 751 7.67 -13.85 -31.32
C ASP A 751 8.04 -12.35 -31.22
N GLU A 752 9.23 -11.96 -31.68
CA GLU A 752 9.75 -10.58 -31.59
C GLU A 752 8.92 -9.56 -32.39
N LYS A 753 8.01 -10.03 -33.26
CA LYS A 753 7.11 -9.21 -34.11
C LYS A 753 5.72 -8.98 -33.54
N VAL A 754 5.59 -9.10 -32.22
CA VAL A 754 4.31 -9.02 -31.50
C VAL A 754 3.90 -7.57 -31.22
N ASP A 755 2.61 -7.26 -31.39
CA ASP A 755 2.02 -5.96 -31.05
C ASP A 755 1.68 -5.91 -29.54
N PRO A 756 2.30 -5.01 -28.76
CA PRO A 756 1.96 -4.85 -27.34
C PRO A 756 0.45 -4.65 -27.08
N LEU A 757 -0.27 -3.94 -27.94
CA LEU A 757 -1.69 -3.63 -27.72
C LEU A 757 -2.62 -4.82 -27.98
N ALA A 758 -2.28 -5.69 -28.93
CA ALA A 758 -3.02 -6.92 -29.18
C ALA A 758 -2.68 -8.02 -28.17
N GLN A 759 -1.39 -8.30 -27.94
CA GLN A 759 -0.97 -9.48 -27.18
C GLN A 759 -0.67 -9.25 -25.70
N CYS A 760 -0.36 -8.04 -25.24
CA CYS A 760 -0.17 -7.74 -23.81
C CYS A 760 -1.43 -7.17 -23.11
N ASN A 761 -2.46 -6.76 -23.85
CA ASN A 761 -3.64 -6.16 -23.22
C ASN A 761 -4.49 -7.16 -22.39
N PHE A 762 -4.53 -8.44 -22.79
CA PHE A 762 -5.37 -9.50 -22.17
C PHE A 762 -6.84 -9.06 -21.90
N GLY A 763 -7.41 -8.21 -22.77
CA GLY A 763 -8.76 -7.65 -22.58
C GLY A 763 -8.86 -6.60 -21.46
N GLY A 764 -7.82 -5.79 -21.27
CA GLY A 764 -7.72 -4.77 -20.22
C GLY A 764 -7.26 -5.31 -18.86
N ALA A 765 -6.63 -6.49 -18.83
CA ALA A 765 -6.10 -7.09 -17.60
C ALA A 765 -4.61 -6.80 -17.40
N ALA A 766 -3.90 -6.36 -18.44
CA ALA A 766 -2.46 -6.10 -18.42
C ALA A 766 -2.06 -4.95 -19.35
N ILE A 767 -0.87 -4.40 -19.09
CA ILE A 767 -0.27 -3.27 -19.80
C ILE A 767 1.19 -3.61 -20.13
N TYR A 768 1.70 -3.17 -21.28
CA TYR A 768 3.12 -3.32 -21.61
C TYR A 768 3.89 -2.12 -21.05
N ALA A 769 4.37 -2.25 -19.81
CA ALA A 769 4.97 -1.18 -19.05
C ALA A 769 6.49 -1.04 -19.32
N SER A 770 6.99 0.19 -19.40
CA SER A 770 8.43 0.48 -19.30
C SER A 770 8.96 0.13 -17.89
N PRO A 771 10.28 -0.06 -17.70
CA PRO A 771 10.88 -0.29 -16.37
C PRO A 771 10.50 0.77 -15.36
N LYS A 772 10.57 2.04 -15.75
CA LYS A 772 10.16 3.18 -14.94
C LYS A 772 8.72 3.02 -14.45
N LEU A 773 7.81 2.57 -15.31
CA LEU A 773 6.44 2.29 -14.92
C LEU A 773 6.32 1.04 -14.03
N TYR A 774 6.83 -0.14 -14.42
CA TYR A 774 6.61 -1.34 -13.60
C TYR A 774 7.32 -1.32 -12.24
N HIS A 775 8.43 -0.58 -12.10
CA HIS A 775 9.03 -0.29 -10.80
C HIS A 775 8.14 0.65 -9.94
N GLN A 776 7.53 1.69 -10.53
CA GLN A 776 6.53 2.51 -9.82
C GLN A 776 5.28 1.71 -9.41
N LEU A 777 4.95 0.64 -10.15
CA LEU A 777 3.87 -0.29 -9.81
C LEU A 777 4.25 -1.35 -8.75
N ALA A 778 5.43 -1.21 -8.12
CA ALA A 778 5.98 -2.12 -7.12
C ALA A 778 5.98 -3.60 -7.57
N SER A 779 6.27 -3.85 -8.85
CA SER A 779 6.20 -5.19 -9.42
C SER A 779 7.47 -6.00 -9.18
N GLU A 780 7.62 -6.54 -7.97
CA GLU A 780 8.68 -7.51 -7.63
C GLU A 780 8.54 -8.85 -8.38
N CYS A 781 7.38 -9.06 -9.03
CA CYS A 781 6.98 -10.34 -9.63
C CYS A 781 6.99 -10.36 -11.15
N VAL A 782 7.18 -9.21 -11.79
CA VAL A 782 7.73 -9.15 -13.15
C VAL A 782 9.00 -9.98 -13.18
N LEU A 783 9.19 -10.82 -14.21
CA LEU A 783 10.54 -11.31 -14.49
C LEU A 783 11.45 -10.11 -14.64
N PRO A 784 12.49 -9.96 -13.80
CA PRO A 784 13.50 -8.96 -14.08
C PRO A 784 13.96 -9.21 -15.52
N CYS A 785 13.85 -8.20 -16.38
CA CYS A 785 14.93 -8.04 -17.31
C CYS A 785 16.12 -7.79 -16.39
N PHE A 786 16.97 -8.80 -16.25
CA PHE A 786 18.10 -8.78 -15.33
C PHE A 786 18.78 -7.42 -15.46
N SER A 787 18.80 -6.64 -14.36
CA SER A 787 19.31 -5.26 -14.39
C SER A 787 20.77 -5.27 -14.88
N ALA A 788 21.33 -4.12 -15.27
CA ALA A 788 22.71 -4.04 -15.78
C ALA A 788 23.72 -4.85 -14.92
N ASP A 789 23.54 -4.88 -13.60
CA ASP A 789 24.32 -5.68 -12.64
C ASP A 789 24.28 -7.19 -12.92
N VAL A 790 23.12 -7.74 -13.29
CA VAL A 790 22.94 -9.17 -13.63
C VAL A 790 23.00 -9.41 -15.15
N CYS A 791 22.87 -8.40 -16.01
CA CYS A 791 23.22 -8.51 -17.44
C CYS A 791 24.73 -8.70 -17.64
N CYS A 792 25.58 -8.05 -16.83
CA CYS A 792 27.00 -8.41 -16.72
C CYS A 792 27.15 -9.91 -16.40
N TRP A 793 26.38 -10.42 -15.43
CA TRP A 793 26.46 -11.84 -15.02
C TRP A 793 25.85 -12.79 -16.06
N GLY A 794 24.87 -12.35 -16.84
CA GLY A 794 24.27 -13.09 -17.94
C GLY A 794 25.27 -13.33 -19.07
N ASN A 795 25.90 -12.26 -19.57
CA ASN A 795 26.95 -12.37 -20.58
C ASN A 795 28.19 -13.10 -20.05
N HIS A 796 28.59 -12.87 -18.79
CA HIS A 796 29.64 -13.68 -18.17
C HIS A 796 29.24 -15.16 -18.08
N SER A 797 28.00 -15.50 -17.72
CA SER A 797 27.55 -16.89 -17.64
C SER A 797 27.50 -17.58 -19.00
N ALA A 798 27.13 -16.86 -20.08
CA ALA A 798 27.17 -17.39 -21.44
C ALA A 798 28.61 -17.55 -21.94
N CYS A 799 29.50 -16.58 -21.66
CA CYS A 799 30.91 -16.64 -22.01
C CYS A 799 31.67 -17.73 -21.21
N TRP A 800 31.31 -17.96 -19.95
CA TRP A 800 31.85 -19.04 -19.11
C TRP A 800 31.24 -20.41 -19.39
N GLN A 801 29.97 -20.53 -19.80
CA GLN A 801 29.42 -21.77 -20.35
C GLN A 801 30.16 -22.20 -21.64
N ASN A 802 30.77 -21.24 -22.34
CA ASN A 802 31.68 -21.48 -23.47
C ASN A 802 33.16 -21.68 -23.06
N GLY A 803 33.48 -21.74 -21.76
CA GLY A 803 34.79 -22.16 -21.26
C GLY A 803 35.89 -21.08 -21.22
N GLN A 804 35.53 -19.79 -21.22
CA GLN A 804 36.51 -18.71 -21.07
C GLN A 804 36.95 -18.50 -19.60
N SER A 805 38.00 -17.70 -19.35
CA SER A 805 38.56 -17.48 -18.01
C SER A 805 37.95 -16.25 -17.31
N TYR A 806 38.25 -16.05 -16.02
CA TYR A 806 37.88 -14.83 -15.29
C TYR A 806 38.37 -13.56 -16.01
N ALA A 807 39.65 -13.56 -16.41
CA ALA A 807 40.28 -12.44 -17.09
C ALA A 807 39.69 -12.14 -18.49
N ALA A 808 39.18 -13.16 -19.18
CA ALA A 808 38.54 -12.97 -20.50
C ALA A 808 37.13 -12.38 -20.38
N CYS A 809 36.35 -12.79 -19.38
CA CYS A 809 34.99 -12.27 -19.22
C CYS A 809 34.96 -10.90 -18.54
N CYS A 810 35.79 -10.66 -17.52
CA CYS A 810 35.87 -9.37 -16.84
C CYS A 810 36.85 -8.37 -17.47
N GLY A 811 37.44 -8.70 -18.63
CA GLY A 811 38.25 -7.76 -19.42
C GLY A 811 37.40 -6.68 -20.10
N ASP A 812 36.25 -7.11 -20.64
CA ASP A 812 35.31 -6.33 -21.46
C ASP A 812 34.24 -5.62 -20.61
N PHE A 813 34.67 -4.81 -19.65
CA PHE A 813 33.79 -3.80 -19.06
C PHE A 813 33.37 -2.76 -20.11
N GLU A 814 32.19 -2.14 -19.93
CA GLU A 814 31.83 -0.84 -20.53
C GLU A 814 32.64 0.33 -19.92
N VAL A 815 33.97 0.15 -19.86
CA VAL A 815 34.96 1.19 -19.62
C VAL A 815 36.08 1.10 -20.66
N GLN A 816 35.98 0.23 -21.67
CA GLN A 816 36.96 0.10 -22.73
C GLN A 816 37.00 1.38 -23.60
N ASP A 817 35.85 1.98 -23.85
CA ASP A 817 35.68 3.33 -24.37
C ASP A 817 36.41 4.39 -23.51
N LEU A 818 36.26 4.31 -22.18
CA LEU A 818 36.92 5.20 -21.24
C LEU A 818 38.45 4.99 -21.16
N ARG A 819 38.93 3.73 -21.28
CA ARG A 819 40.36 3.39 -21.37
C ARG A 819 40.97 3.90 -22.67
N GLU A 820 40.28 3.72 -23.80
CA GLU A 820 40.69 4.26 -25.09
C GLU A 820 40.73 5.80 -25.05
N GLY A 821 39.74 6.44 -24.41
CA GLY A 821 39.75 7.85 -24.09
C GLY A 821 41.00 8.28 -23.29
N LEU A 822 41.29 7.63 -22.16
CA LEU A 822 42.50 7.88 -21.36
C LEU A 822 43.80 7.70 -22.17
N ALA A 823 43.88 6.66 -23.01
CA ALA A 823 45.02 6.43 -23.88
C ALA A 823 45.21 7.56 -24.91
N THR A 824 44.13 8.11 -25.48
CA THR A 824 44.22 9.28 -26.37
C THR A 824 44.65 10.57 -25.63
N LEU A 825 44.40 10.66 -24.32
CA LEU A 825 44.88 11.73 -23.45
C LEU A 825 46.33 11.54 -22.98
N GLY A 826 46.99 10.44 -23.36
CA GLY A 826 48.39 10.16 -23.02
C GLY A 826 48.60 9.45 -21.67
N TYR A 827 47.54 8.90 -21.07
CA TYR A 827 47.67 7.99 -19.93
C TYR A 827 47.94 6.57 -20.45
N GLU A 828 49.12 6.02 -20.17
CA GLU A 828 49.47 4.65 -20.55
C GLU A 828 48.68 3.60 -19.73
N GLU A 829 48.50 2.41 -20.29
CA GLU A 829 47.80 1.31 -19.64
C GLU A 829 48.52 0.88 -18.34
N LEU A 830 47.74 0.65 -17.30
CA LEU A 830 48.22 0.55 -15.92
C LEU A 830 49.08 -0.70 -15.68
N ASP A 831 50.25 -0.52 -15.06
CA ASP A 831 51.10 -1.64 -14.63
C ASP A 831 50.42 -2.43 -13.50
N ALA A 832 49.90 -3.62 -13.85
CA ALA A 832 49.33 -4.57 -12.91
C ALA A 832 50.28 -4.97 -11.77
N ALA A 833 51.61 -4.91 -12.00
CA ALA A 833 52.60 -5.18 -10.95
C ALA A 833 52.64 -4.08 -9.88
N ALA A 834 52.26 -2.83 -10.19
CA ALA A 834 52.15 -1.77 -9.20
C ALA A 834 50.91 -1.96 -8.32
N VAL A 835 49.77 -2.33 -8.91
CA VAL A 835 48.52 -2.65 -8.18
C VAL A 835 48.74 -3.83 -7.22
N ALA A 836 49.48 -4.86 -7.65
CA ALA A 836 49.85 -6.01 -6.83
C ALA A 836 50.87 -5.68 -5.71
N GLN A 837 51.70 -4.64 -5.87
CA GLN A 837 52.61 -4.16 -4.81
C GLN A 837 51.91 -3.33 -3.72
N ALA A 838 50.79 -2.67 -4.06
CA ALA A 838 49.96 -1.91 -3.13
C ALA A 838 48.95 -2.77 -2.35
N ALA A 839 48.66 -3.99 -2.82
CA ALA A 839 47.91 -4.99 -2.06
C ALA A 839 48.61 -5.33 -0.72
N LEU A 840 47.84 -5.83 0.25
CA LEU A 840 48.36 -6.45 1.48
C LEU A 840 48.34 -7.97 1.34
N PRO A 841 49.45 -8.63 0.94
CA PRO A 841 49.43 -10.05 0.64
C PRO A 841 49.12 -10.86 1.90
N LEU A 842 48.17 -11.80 1.81
CA LEU A 842 47.75 -12.60 2.97
C LEU A 842 48.91 -13.42 3.58
N SER A 843 49.83 -13.93 2.76
CA SER A 843 51.14 -14.39 3.23
C SER A 843 52.18 -14.48 2.10
N ALA A 844 53.44 -14.19 2.44
CA ALA A 844 54.58 -14.75 1.72
C ALA A 844 55.15 -15.88 2.59
N GLY A 845 54.55 -17.08 2.52
CA GLY A 845 55.08 -18.26 3.21
C GLY A 845 54.11 -19.30 3.78
N MET A 846 52.81 -19.28 3.46
CA MET A 846 51.89 -20.38 3.80
C MET A 846 51.22 -20.94 2.53
N ASP A 847 51.29 -22.25 2.36
CA ASP A 847 50.94 -22.94 1.11
C ASP A 847 49.42 -23.00 0.85
N GLY A 848 48.92 -22.02 0.09
CA GLY A 848 47.89 -22.20 -0.94
C GLY A 848 46.43 -22.53 -0.56
N LEU A 849 46.11 -22.93 0.68
CA LEU A 849 44.74 -23.37 1.03
C LEU A 849 44.17 -22.79 2.35
N ASP A 850 44.98 -22.24 3.24
CA ASP A 850 44.49 -21.57 4.45
C ASP A 850 44.15 -20.10 4.17
N PHE A 851 42.94 -19.85 3.64
CA PHE A 851 42.34 -18.52 3.52
C PHE A 851 42.02 -17.86 4.89
N ALA A 852 42.14 -18.63 5.98
CA ALA A 852 41.82 -18.21 7.33
C ALA A 852 42.99 -17.48 8.03
N ILE A 853 42.65 -16.69 9.06
CA ILE A 853 43.60 -16.24 10.08
C ILE A 853 44.19 -17.49 10.77
N GLY A 854 45.39 -17.90 10.36
CA GLY A 854 45.86 -19.28 10.50
C GLY A 854 46.05 -19.81 11.93
N GLY A 855 45.95 -21.14 12.06
CA GLY A 855 46.40 -21.95 13.21
C GLY A 855 45.63 -21.79 14.52
N VAL A 856 45.49 -20.57 15.03
CA VAL A 856 44.88 -20.26 16.33
C VAL A 856 43.35 -20.19 16.26
N MET A 857 42.80 -19.94 15.06
CA MET A 857 41.36 -19.74 14.86
C MET A 857 40.64 -20.99 14.34
N SER A 858 41.34 -22.01 13.84
CA SER A 858 40.73 -23.29 13.43
C SER A 858 40.18 -24.08 14.63
N GLU A 859 40.82 -23.98 15.79
CA GLU A 859 40.28 -24.51 17.06
C GLU A 859 39.01 -23.77 17.54
N LEU A 860 38.76 -22.56 17.03
CA LEU A 860 37.59 -21.73 17.40
C LEU A 860 36.36 -21.95 16.50
N ALA A 861 36.46 -22.79 15.48
CA ALA A 861 35.37 -23.10 14.55
C ALA A 861 34.20 -23.92 15.17
N VAL A 862 34.26 -24.24 16.47
CA VAL A 862 33.24 -25.02 17.18
C VAL A 862 32.23 -24.10 17.88
N GLU A 863 31.02 -24.05 17.30
CA GLU A 863 29.77 -23.56 17.91
C GLU A 863 29.88 -22.20 18.63
N CYS A 864 29.96 -21.12 17.86
CA CYS A 864 29.69 -19.76 18.34
C CYS A 864 28.25 -19.34 17.97
N THR A 865 27.26 -19.78 18.75
CA THR A 865 25.83 -19.45 18.55
C THR A 865 25.43 -18.03 19.00
N SER A 866 26.38 -17.18 19.41
CA SER A 866 26.10 -15.79 19.80
C SER A 866 27.31 -14.87 19.56
N PRO A 867 27.08 -13.56 19.35
CA PRO A 867 28.16 -12.58 19.12
C PRO A 867 29.15 -12.56 20.29
N LEU A 868 28.64 -12.61 21.53
CA LEU A 868 29.45 -12.60 22.75
C LEU A 868 30.42 -13.79 22.78
N ALA A 869 29.93 -15.00 22.51
CA ALA A 869 30.74 -16.22 22.50
C ALA A 869 31.78 -16.26 21.36
N PHE A 870 31.51 -15.54 20.26
CA PHE A 870 32.46 -15.33 19.18
C PHE A 870 33.57 -14.36 19.61
N PHE A 871 33.24 -13.12 20.00
CA PHE A 871 34.23 -12.10 20.34
C PHE A 871 35.07 -12.47 21.56
N GLN A 872 34.49 -13.09 22.60
CA GLN A 872 35.24 -13.57 23.78
C GLN A 872 36.32 -14.61 23.44
N ARG A 873 36.22 -15.28 22.30
CA ARG A 873 37.18 -16.31 21.85
C ARG A 873 38.11 -15.78 20.74
N ALA A 874 37.54 -15.21 19.69
CA ALA A 874 38.24 -14.71 18.51
C ALA A 874 39.10 -13.47 18.79
N ALA A 875 38.56 -12.48 19.52
CA ALA A 875 39.21 -11.18 19.65
C ALA A 875 40.46 -11.21 20.57
N PRO A 876 40.50 -11.95 21.70
CA PRO A 876 41.74 -12.11 22.47
C PRO A 876 42.87 -12.79 21.70
N ALA A 877 42.55 -13.76 20.84
CA ALA A 877 43.53 -14.44 19.99
C ALA A 877 44.13 -13.48 18.95
N ALA A 878 43.29 -12.74 18.22
CA ALA A 878 43.73 -11.71 17.28
C ALA A 878 44.54 -10.59 17.98
N ALA A 879 44.11 -10.14 19.15
CA ALA A 879 44.82 -9.14 19.94
C ALA A 879 46.18 -9.65 20.47
N ALA A 880 46.29 -10.95 20.78
CA ALA A 880 47.56 -11.57 21.18
C ALA A 880 48.55 -11.68 20.01
N ALA A 881 48.08 -12.09 18.83
CA ALA A 881 48.88 -12.12 17.61
C ALA A 881 49.33 -10.70 17.19
N SER A 882 48.47 -9.69 17.30
CA SER A 882 48.84 -8.28 17.04
C SER A 882 49.97 -7.79 17.96
N ARG A 883 49.93 -8.17 19.25
CA ARG A 883 51.01 -7.86 20.19
C ARG A 883 52.34 -8.56 19.85
N ALA A 884 52.29 -9.78 19.31
CA ALA A 884 53.47 -10.52 18.89
C ALA A 884 54.12 -9.95 17.60
N ALA A 885 53.32 -9.40 16.69
CA ALA A 885 53.78 -8.82 15.41
C ALA A 885 54.50 -7.46 15.55
N ALA A 886 54.56 -6.88 16.75
CA ALA A 886 54.98 -5.49 16.99
C ALA A 886 56.46 -5.15 16.74
N HIS A 887 57.28 -6.09 16.23
CA HIS A 887 58.72 -5.92 15.99
C HIS A 887 59.14 -5.74 14.52
N ALA A 888 58.19 -5.58 13.60
CA ALA A 888 58.48 -5.24 12.19
C ALA A 888 58.76 -3.73 11.98
N ALA A 889 59.37 -3.41 10.83
CA ALA A 889 59.94 -2.11 10.46
C ALA A 889 58.94 -0.92 10.54
N PRO A 890 59.44 0.33 10.73
CA PRO A 890 58.60 1.52 10.74
C PRO A 890 58.03 1.77 9.35
N ASP A 891 56.71 1.91 9.28
CA ASP A 891 55.95 2.10 8.04
C ASP A 891 54.83 3.11 8.35
N GLU A 892 54.91 4.32 7.78
CA GLU A 892 54.16 5.51 8.24
C GLU A 892 52.83 5.75 7.50
N GLY A 893 52.40 4.78 6.68
CA GLY A 893 51.30 4.89 5.74
C GLY A 893 49.87 4.73 6.29
N VAL A 894 48.93 4.64 5.35
CA VAL A 894 47.49 4.40 5.52
C VAL A 894 47.13 2.98 5.10
N VAL A 895 46.35 2.28 5.91
CA VAL A 895 45.82 0.95 5.58
C VAL A 895 44.32 1.00 5.36
N LEU A 896 43.87 0.70 4.14
CA LEU A 896 42.46 0.56 3.77
C LEU A 896 42.01 -0.89 3.96
N PHE A 897 40.80 -1.08 4.46
CA PHE A 897 40.11 -2.37 4.40
C PHE A 897 38.72 -2.14 3.79
N ILE A 898 38.52 -2.71 2.60
CA ILE A 898 37.42 -2.37 1.70
C ILE A 898 36.34 -3.44 1.82
N MET A 899 35.22 -3.11 2.44
CA MET A 899 34.07 -3.97 2.63
C MET A 899 33.45 -4.33 1.28
N SER A 900 33.46 -5.62 0.94
CA SER A 900 32.99 -6.17 -0.34
C SER A 900 32.25 -7.50 -0.10
N ALA A 901 31.41 -7.94 -1.02
CA ALA A 901 30.71 -9.24 -0.91
C ALA A 901 31.32 -10.29 -1.87
N PRO A 902 31.18 -11.60 -1.63
CA PRO A 902 31.71 -12.66 -2.50
C PRO A 902 31.51 -12.41 -4.01
N GLY A 903 30.28 -12.08 -4.43
CA GLY A 903 29.94 -11.83 -5.84
C GLY A 903 30.40 -10.49 -6.42
N HIS A 904 30.94 -9.56 -5.64
CA HIS A 904 31.30 -8.20 -6.07
C HIS A 904 32.63 -8.12 -6.87
N PHE A 905 32.98 -9.16 -7.62
CA PHE A 905 34.17 -9.20 -8.50
C PHE A 905 34.33 -7.93 -9.34
N ALA A 906 33.21 -7.44 -9.89
CA ALA A 906 33.21 -6.32 -10.79
C ALA A 906 33.55 -4.98 -10.09
N ARG A 907 33.02 -4.76 -8.88
CA ARG A 907 33.35 -3.58 -8.05
C ARG A 907 34.82 -3.60 -7.65
N ARG A 908 35.32 -4.76 -7.16
CA ARG A 908 36.73 -4.94 -6.81
C ARG A 908 37.66 -4.64 -8.00
N GLN A 909 37.32 -5.14 -9.19
CA GLN A 909 38.11 -4.91 -10.39
C GLN A 909 38.11 -3.44 -10.82
N ALA A 910 36.95 -2.77 -10.82
CA ALA A 910 36.89 -1.34 -11.10
C ALA A 910 37.73 -0.52 -10.09
N LEU A 911 37.71 -0.88 -8.80
CA LEU A 911 38.52 -0.24 -7.76
C LEU A 911 40.04 -0.44 -7.97
N ARG A 912 40.47 -1.67 -8.29
CA ARG A 912 41.87 -1.98 -8.67
C ARG A 912 42.36 -1.15 -9.86
N GLN A 913 41.48 -0.94 -10.85
CA GLN A 913 41.79 -0.25 -12.10
C GLN A 913 41.58 1.27 -12.06
N SER A 914 41.08 1.82 -10.94
CA SER A 914 40.78 3.25 -10.80
C SER A 914 41.58 3.88 -9.66
N GLN A 915 40.95 4.12 -8.51
CA GLN A 915 41.57 4.85 -7.40
C GLN A 915 42.74 4.15 -6.71
N MET A 916 42.86 2.81 -6.84
CA MET A 916 43.96 2.02 -6.27
C MET A 916 45.20 1.93 -7.17
N THR A 917 45.22 2.71 -8.27
CA THR A 917 46.32 2.74 -9.24
C THR A 917 47.53 3.53 -8.74
N ALA A 918 48.64 3.46 -9.48
CA ALA A 918 49.88 4.12 -9.13
C ALA A 918 49.79 5.65 -9.30
N TRP A 919 50.12 6.38 -8.24
CA TRP A 919 50.29 7.83 -8.18
C TRP A 919 51.41 8.17 -7.18
N ASP A 920 52.01 9.37 -7.26
CA ASP A 920 53.13 9.77 -6.39
C ASP A 920 52.73 9.80 -4.90
N GLY A 921 53.11 8.78 -4.13
CA GLY A 921 52.67 8.56 -2.74
C GLY A 921 51.76 7.34 -2.53
N CYS A 922 51.40 6.60 -3.59
CA CYS A 922 50.63 5.35 -3.48
C CYS A 922 51.37 4.28 -2.67
N GLU A 923 52.71 4.35 -2.58
CA GLU A 923 53.54 3.50 -1.73
C GLU A 923 53.28 3.69 -0.23
N GLU A 924 52.60 4.77 0.18
CA GLU A 924 52.11 4.97 1.54
C GLU A 924 50.73 4.33 1.78
N VAL A 925 50.01 3.89 0.74
CA VAL A 925 48.71 3.25 0.86
C VAL A 925 48.85 1.74 0.73
N ARG A 926 48.08 1.01 1.54
CA ARG A 926 47.97 -0.44 1.47
C ARG A 926 46.52 -0.85 1.64
N TYR A 927 46.02 -1.78 0.83
CA TYR A 927 44.59 -2.15 0.86
C TYR A 927 44.35 -3.66 0.90
N SER A 928 43.14 -4.05 1.30
CA SER A 928 42.61 -5.41 1.16
C SER A 928 41.08 -5.39 1.08
N PHE A 929 40.49 -6.25 0.25
CA PHE A 929 39.04 -6.42 0.14
C PHE A 929 38.51 -7.42 1.17
N VAL A 930 37.66 -6.97 2.08
CA VAL A 930 37.09 -7.77 3.18
C VAL A 930 35.75 -8.35 2.76
N MET A 931 35.62 -9.67 2.81
CA MET A 931 34.35 -10.38 2.59
C MET A 931 34.19 -11.54 3.57
N CYS A 932 32.96 -11.97 3.79
CA CYS A 932 32.69 -13.23 4.48
C CYS A 932 32.85 -14.42 3.52
N ALA A 933 32.78 -15.66 4.03
CA ALA A 933 32.64 -16.81 3.13
C ALA A 933 31.29 -16.76 2.38
N PRO A 934 31.24 -17.26 1.13
CA PRO A 934 29.96 -17.50 0.47
C PRO A 934 29.18 -18.60 1.19
N ASP A 935 27.95 -18.31 1.56
CA ASP A 935 27.00 -19.30 2.10
C ASP A 935 26.41 -20.21 0.99
N GLU A 936 25.48 -21.09 1.38
CA GLU A 936 24.77 -21.96 0.43
C GLU A 936 23.94 -21.18 -0.61
N LEU A 937 23.38 -20.02 -0.23
CA LEU A 937 22.54 -19.19 -1.08
C LEU A 937 23.38 -18.48 -2.15
N HIS A 938 24.53 -17.93 -1.77
CA HIS A 938 25.55 -17.39 -2.66
C HIS A 938 26.07 -18.46 -3.62
N SER A 939 26.38 -19.65 -3.10
CA SER A 939 26.88 -20.78 -3.88
C SER A 939 25.83 -21.34 -4.87
N ALA A 940 24.55 -21.31 -4.50
CA ALA A 940 23.44 -21.68 -5.37
C ALA A 940 23.14 -20.61 -6.45
N ARG A 941 23.35 -19.33 -6.15
CA ARG A 941 23.21 -18.21 -7.10
C ARG A 941 24.36 -18.11 -8.08
N ILE A 942 25.58 -18.45 -7.66
CA ILE A 942 26.81 -18.33 -8.45
C ILE A 942 27.56 -19.68 -8.45
N PRO A 943 27.25 -20.58 -9.40
CA PRO A 943 28.00 -21.82 -9.56
C PRO A 943 29.49 -21.53 -9.79
N GLY A 944 30.36 -22.09 -8.94
CA GLY A 944 31.82 -21.89 -9.04
C GLY A 944 32.38 -20.67 -8.28
N LEU A 945 31.58 -19.97 -7.48
CA LEU A 945 31.99 -18.79 -6.70
C LEU A 945 33.25 -19.01 -5.86
N ALA A 946 33.36 -20.14 -5.14
CA ALA A 946 34.52 -20.45 -4.31
C ALA A 946 35.81 -20.64 -5.14
N SER A 947 35.72 -21.25 -6.33
CA SER A 947 36.86 -21.35 -7.26
C SER A 947 37.24 -20.00 -7.85
N GLN A 948 36.27 -19.13 -8.18
CA GLN A 948 36.52 -17.79 -8.70
C GLN A 948 37.18 -16.87 -7.66
N LEU A 949 36.75 -16.92 -6.40
CA LEU A 949 37.43 -16.22 -5.30
C LEU A 949 38.85 -16.73 -5.05
N SER A 950 39.09 -18.03 -5.26
CA SER A 950 40.44 -18.61 -5.19
C SER A 950 41.33 -18.14 -6.33
N GLU A 951 40.81 -18.08 -7.57
CA GLU A 951 41.52 -17.53 -8.74
C GLU A 951 41.82 -16.03 -8.57
N GLU A 952 40.84 -15.25 -8.14
CA GLU A 952 41.01 -13.81 -7.83
C GLU A 952 42.08 -13.60 -6.74
N GLN A 953 42.01 -14.36 -5.64
CA GLN A 953 43.00 -14.27 -4.57
C GLN A 953 44.41 -14.71 -5.01
N GLN A 954 44.54 -15.73 -5.87
CA GLN A 954 45.83 -16.12 -6.44
C GLN A 954 46.39 -15.06 -7.38
N THR A 955 45.52 -14.31 -8.07
CA THR A 955 45.90 -13.29 -9.05
C THR A 955 46.33 -11.98 -8.39
N PHE A 956 45.56 -11.48 -7.41
CA PHE A 956 45.75 -10.14 -6.82
C PHE A 956 46.28 -10.15 -5.38
N ALA A 957 46.19 -11.28 -4.68
CA ALA A 957 46.60 -11.48 -3.28
C ALA A 957 45.97 -10.50 -2.25
N ASP A 958 44.87 -9.83 -2.60
CA ASP A 958 44.32 -8.68 -1.88
C ASP A 958 43.01 -8.97 -1.10
N LEU A 959 42.41 -10.15 -1.20
CA LEU A 959 41.19 -10.52 -0.46
C LEU A 959 41.52 -10.93 0.97
N LEU A 960 40.71 -10.47 1.93
CA LEU A 960 40.63 -10.96 3.30
C LEU A 960 39.26 -11.62 3.50
N VAL A 961 39.21 -12.94 3.34
CA VAL A 961 38.00 -13.74 3.55
C VAL A 961 37.85 -14.08 5.03
N LEU A 962 36.66 -13.91 5.59
CA LEU A 962 36.29 -14.23 6.97
C LEU A 962 35.36 -15.45 6.97
N PRO A 963 35.89 -16.70 7.04
CA PRO A 963 35.14 -17.89 6.65
C PRO A 963 34.11 -18.38 7.67
N TRP A 964 33.95 -17.70 8.81
CA TRP A 964 33.04 -18.08 9.90
C TRP A 964 31.87 -17.11 10.08
N LEU A 965 31.79 -16.08 9.23
CA LEU A 965 30.67 -15.15 9.18
C LEU A 965 29.88 -15.39 7.90
N GLU A 966 28.60 -15.05 7.94
CA GLU A 966 27.74 -14.91 6.76
C GLU A 966 27.93 -13.47 6.22
N ASP A 967 27.89 -13.28 4.89
CA ASP A 967 27.91 -11.94 4.32
C ASP A 967 26.48 -11.36 4.32
N VAL A 968 26.21 -10.51 5.31
CA VAL A 968 24.92 -9.83 5.50
C VAL A 968 25.16 -8.33 5.51
N TYR A 969 24.18 -7.56 5.02
CA TYR A 969 24.24 -6.10 4.99
C TYR A 969 23.94 -5.43 6.35
N TRP A 970 23.21 -6.13 7.23
CA TRP A 970 22.78 -5.59 8.52
C TRP A 970 22.87 -6.64 9.62
N GLY A 971 23.20 -6.20 10.83
CA GLY A 971 23.26 -7.06 12.01
C GLY A 971 24.69 -7.34 12.47
N TRP A 972 24.80 -8.21 13.48
CA TRP A 972 26.07 -8.42 14.19
C TRP A 972 27.18 -9.02 13.31
N GLN A 973 26.86 -9.86 12.30
CA GLN A 973 27.86 -10.40 11.39
C GLN A 973 28.49 -9.30 10.52
N HIS A 974 27.70 -8.33 10.02
CA HIS A 974 28.20 -7.21 9.20
C HIS A 974 29.22 -6.36 9.95
N ALA A 975 28.86 -5.93 11.16
CA ALA A 975 29.77 -5.15 11.99
C ALA A 975 30.91 -6.00 12.57
N ALA A 976 30.73 -7.31 12.78
CA ALA A 976 31.83 -8.21 13.14
C ALA A 976 32.85 -8.36 12.01
N LYS A 977 32.41 -8.40 10.74
CA LYS A 977 33.29 -8.36 9.56
C LYS A 977 34.19 -7.12 9.60
N THR A 978 33.63 -5.95 9.93
CA THR A 978 34.39 -4.69 10.09
C THR A 978 35.40 -4.72 11.24
N PHE A 979 35.04 -5.19 12.44
CA PHE A 979 36.00 -5.24 13.56
C PHE A 979 37.07 -6.33 13.40
N LEU A 980 36.72 -7.47 12.80
CA LEU A 980 37.68 -8.51 12.45
C LEU A 980 38.64 -8.04 11.36
N ALA A 981 38.16 -7.29 10.36
CA ALA A 981 39.02 -6.64 9.38
C ALA A 981 40.01 -5.69 10.05
N LEU A 982 39.53 -4.77 10.90
CA LEU A 982 40.37 -3.84 11.65
C LEU A 982 41.45 -4.58 12.48
N LEU A 983 41.06 -5.62 13.21
CA LEU A 983 42.00 -6.50 13.94
C LEU A 983 43.02 -7.15 13.00
N ALA A 984 42.56 -7.68 11.87
CA ALA A 984 43.37 -8.41 10.90
C ALA A 984 44.36 -7.51 10.15
N VAL A 985 44.03 -6.24 9.88
CA VAL A 985 44.99 -5.27 9.35
C VAL A 985 45.93 -4.73 10.44
N LEU A 986 45.45 -4.52 11.67
CA LEU A 986 46.29 -4.15 12.82
C LEU A 986 47.33 -5.23 13.16
N MET A 987 47.00 -6.52 12.98
CA MET A 987 47.94 -7.63 13.13
C MET A 987 49.06 -7.58 12.08
N ARG A 988 48.71 -7.32 10.81
CA ARG A 988 49.67 -7.36 9.69
C ARG A 988 50.49 -6.08 9.56
N ARG A 989 49.93 -4.93 9.96
CA ARG A 989 50.53 -3.60 9.79
C ARG A 989 50.51 -2.79 11.11
N PRO A 990 51.03 -3.31 12.23
CA PRO A 990 50.86 -2.71 13.55
C PRO A 990 51.49 -1.31 13.70
N GLN A 991 52.39 -0.92 12.78
CA GLN A 991 53.03 0.41 12.78
C GLN A 991 52.31 1.46 11.94
N ALA A 992 51.42 1.07 11.01
CA ALA A 992 50.72 2.00 10.12
C ALA A 992 50.04 3.12 10.92
N ARG A 993 50.10 4.34 10.40
CA ARG A 993 49.67 5.54 11.14
C ARG A 993 48.16 5.67 11.17
N HIS A 994 47.49 5.28 10.09
CA HIS A 994 46.04 5.37 9.92
C HIS A 994 45.45 4.08 9.34
N PHE A 995 44.21 3.77 9.73
CA PHE A 995 43.43 2.62 9.29
C PHE A 995 42.05 3.12 8.85
N ALA A 996 41.63 2.80 7.63
CA ALA A 996 40.38 3.27 7.05
C ALA A 996 39.47 2.10 6.62
N CYS A 997 38.21 2.15 7.01
CA CYS A 997 37.16 1.34 6.41
C CYS A 997 36.65 2.05 5.17
N LEU A 998 36.41 1.30 4.09
CA LEU A 998 35.86 1.79 2.83
C LEU A 998 34.78 0.81 2.34
N HIS A 999 33.68 1.26 1.74
CA HIS A 999 32.72 0.36 1.05
C HIS A 999 33.09 0.22 -0.44
N ASP A 1000 32.74 -0.91 -1.07
CA ASP A 1000 33.12 -1.20 -2.47
C ASP A 1000 32.27 -0.49 -3.54
N ASP A 1001 31.41 0.43 -3.12
CA ASP A 1001 30.63 1.38 -3.92
C ASP A 1001 31.06 2.86 -3.71
N VAL A 1002 32.25 3.07 -3.12
CA VAL A 1002 32.78 4.40 -2.79
C VAL A 1002 34.02 4.76 -3.59
N TYR A 1003 33.95 5.93 -4.24
CA TYR A 1003 35.11 6.61 -4.80
C TYR A 1003 35.80 7.50 -3.75
N VAL A 1004 37.13 7.48 -3.69
CA VAL A 1004 37.98 8.23 -2.76
C VAL A 1004 39.17 8.79 -3.53
N HIS A 1005 39.39 10.10 -3.42
CA HIS A 1005 40.59 10.74 -3.94
C HIS A 1005 41.79 10.43 -3.02
N LEU A 1006 42.41 9.25 -3.17
CA LEU A 1006 43.48 8.76 -2.28
C LEU A 1006 44.64 9.75 -2.06
N PRO A 1007 45.21 10.43 -3.09
CA PRO A 1007 46.23 11.46 -2.87
C PRO A 1007 45.79 12.54 -1.86
N ARG A 1008 44.56 13.02 -1.99
CA ARG A 1008 44.00 14.06 -1.13
C ARG A 1008 43.72 13.54 0.27
N LEU A 1009 43.24 12.30 0.40
CA LEU A 1009 43.08 11.65 1.71
C LEU A 1009 44.43 11.52 2.44
N VAL A 1010 45.48 11.08 1.76
CA VAL A 1010 46.84 10.97 2.33
C VAL A 1010 47.40 12.34 2.73
N GLU A 1011 47.22 13.38 1.91
CA GLU A 1011 47.60 14.75 2.24
C GLU A 1011 46.88 15.27 3.51
N LEU A 1012 45.55 15.10 3.58
CA LEU A 1012 44.74 15.47 4.74
C LEU A 1012 45.22 14.77 6.01
N LEU A 1013 45.54 13.47 5.91
CA LEU A 1013 46.04 12.64 7.01
C LEU A 1013 47.48 13.02 7.45
N LYS A 1014 48.35 13.43 6.51
CA LYS A 1014 49.67 14.01 6.83
C LYS A 1014 49.55 15.30 7.64
N GLY A 1015 48.53 16.11 7.34
CA GLY A 1015 48.20 17.34 8.07
C GLY A 1015 47.76 17.12 9.52
N GLN A 1016 47.17 15.97 9.85
CA GLN A 1016 46.67 15.70 11.21
C GLN A 1016 47.81 15.43 12.20
N ARG A 1017 48.09 16.42 13.05
CA ARG A 1017 49.09 16.35 14.13
C ARG A 1017 48.41 16.15 15.49
N GLY A 1018 48.05 14.91 15.80
CA GLY A 1018 47.55 14.51 17.12
C GLY A 1018 47.29 13.01 17.21
N GLU A 1019 47.28 12.49 18.43
CA GLU A 1019 46.74 11.15 18.75
C GLU A 1019 45.24 11.30 19.08
N GLY A 1020 44.41 10.37 18.63
CA GLY A 1020 42.96 10.36 18.78
C GLY A 1020 42.18 10.80 17.54
N LEU A 1021 42.69 10.60 16.32
CA LEU A 1021 41.99 10.89 15.05
C LEU A 1021 40.86 9.88 14.79
N TYR A 1022 39.64 10.42 14.63
CA TYR A 1022 38.47 9.73 14.08
C TYR A 1022 37.85 10.64 13.02
N LEU A 1023 37.99 10.24 11.75
CA LEU A 1023 37.71 11.02 10.55
C LEU A 1023 36.65 10.31 9.69
N GLY A 1024 35.76 11.08 9.06
CA GLY A 1024 34.66 10.56 8.23
C GLY A 1024 33.51 11.56 8.15
N ASN A 1025 32.37 11.20 7.55
CA ASN A 1025 31.20 12.10 7.55
C ASN A 1025 30.44 12.01 8.89
N ALA A 1026 30.57 13.03 9.74
CA ALA A 1026 30.09 12.97 11.12
C ALA A 1026 28.58 13.23 11.26
N TYR A 1027 27.85 12.16 11.62
CA TYR A 1027 26.44 12.17 12.00
C TYR A 1027 26.28 12.48 13.48
N THR A 1028 25.49 13.51 13.80
CA THR A 1028 25.37 14.06 15.16
C THR A 1028 23.91 14.24 15.56
N GLY A 1029 23.47 13.66 16.69
CA GLY A 1029 22.13 13.90 17.24
C GLY A 1029 20.97 13.28 16.44
N HIS A 1030 21.28 12.40 15.49
CA HIS A 1030 20.29 11.56 14.83
C HIS A 1030 19.74 10.50 15.79
N ASP A 1031 18.51 10.08 15.57
CA ASP A 1031 17.90 8.97 16.31
C ASP A 1031 18.29 7.64 15.67
N PHE A 1032 18.45 6.62 16.49
CA PHE A 1032 18.63 5.25 16.06
C PHE A 1032 17.34 4.75 15.41
N VAL A 1033 17.38 4.56 14.09
CA VAL A 1033 16.22 4.14 13.28
C VAL A 1033 16.07 2.61 13.25
N GLY A 1034 17.19 1.88 13.31
CA GLY A 1034 17.21 0.42 13.19
C GLY A 1034 16.87 -0.09 11.79
N HIS A 1035 16.80 -1.42 11.62
CA HIS A 1035 16.17 -2.03 10.45
C HIS A 1035 14.65 -2.16 10.66
N SER A 1036 14.22 -2.19 11.92
CA SER A 1036 12.82 -2.24 12.34
C SER A 1036 12.53 -1.23 13.45
N SER A 1037 11.25 -0.90 13.62
CA SER A 1037 10.78 -0.13 14.77
C SER A 1037 11.01 -0.85 16.11
N GLU A 1038 11.09 -2.19 16.12
CA GLU A 1038 11.49 -2.99 17.28
C GLU A 1038 12.93 -2.67 17.70
N ASP A 1039 13.89 -2.60 16.76
CA ASP A 1039 15.31 -2.29 17.06
C ASP A 1039 15.43 -0.90 17.70
N GLY A 1040 14.73 0.10 17.14
CA GLY A 1040 14.66 1.45 17.68
C GLY A 1040 14.13 1.50 19.12
N ALA A 1041 13.13 0.67 19.44
CA ALA A 1041 12.58 0.54 20.79
C ALA A 1041 13.51 -0.25 21.73
N GLN A 1042 14.23 -1.27 21.26
CA GLN A 1042 15.22 -1.99 22.06
C GLN A 1042 16.42 -1.11 22.43
N TYR A 1043 16.89 -0.26 21.50
CA TYR A 1043 17.92 0.75 21.77
C TYR A 1043 17.46 1.77 22.81
N GLU A 1044 16.27 2.33 22.63
CA GLU A 1044 15.67 3.25 23.60
C GLU A 1044 15.53 2.62 24.99
N ALA A 1045 15.19 1.33 25.06
CA ALA A 1045 15.11 0.58 26.33
C ALA A 1045 16.48 0.30 26.98
N MET A 1046 17.58 0.26 26.23
CA MET A 1046 18.93 0.04 26.77
C MET A 1046 19.63 1.35 27.18
N HIS A 1047 19.51 2.40 26.36
CA HIS A 1047 20.22 3.67 26.58
C HIS A 1047 19.34 4.79 27.18
N GLY A 1048 18.02 4.57 27.32
CA GLY A 1048 17.07 5.55 27.84
C GLY A 1048 16.74 6.70 26.87
N HIS A 1049 17.27 6.64 25.65
CA HIS A 1049 17.02 7.58 24.56
C HIS A 1049 17.32 6.92 23.21
N ARG A 1050 16.75 7.46 22.12
CA ARG A 1050 17.10 7.03 20.75
C ARG A 1050 18.35 7.70 20.17
N LYS A 1051 18.87 8.76 20.80
CA LYS A 1051 20.00 9.50 20.24
C LYS A 1051 21.25 8.62 20.15
N MET A 1052 21.83 8.58 18.95
CA MET A 1052 23.12 7.94 18.70
C MET A 1052 24.27 8.88 19.12
N PRO A 1053 25.43 8.33 19.51
CA PRO A 1053 26.67 9.09 19.61
C PRO A 1053 27.14 9.58 18.23
N VAL A 1054 28.34 10.16 18.16
CA VAL A 1054 28.94 10.52 16.88
C VAL A 1054 29.33 9.24 16.14
N VAL A 1055 28.68 9.01 15.01
CA VAL A 1055 29.02 7.94 14.05
C VAL A 1055 29.56 8.59 12.78
N MET A 1056 30.44 7.91 12.07
CA MET A 1056 30.90 8.34 10.74
C MET A 1056 30.22 7.45 9.71
N LYS A 1057 29.40 8.02 8.82
CA LYS A 1057 28.71 7.27 7.74
C LYS A 1057 29.25 7.67 6.36
N GLY A 1058 28.59 7.22 5.30
CA GLY A 1058 28.94 7.54 3.91
C GLY A 1058 30.07 6.67 3.37
N GLY A 1059 30.20 5.45 3.90
CA GLY A 1059 31.10 4.40 3.40
C GLY A 1059 32.60 4.68 3.50
N LEU A 1060 33.02 5.76 4.18
CA LEU A 1060 34.43 6.01 4.53
C LEU A 1060 34.57 6.54 5.96
N TRP A 1061 35.39 5.86 6.76
CA TRP A 1061 35.93 6.41 8.00
C TRP A 1061 37.37 5.99 8.24
N VAL A 1062 38.12 6.82 8.97
CA VAL A 1062 39.54 6.63 9.28
C VAL A 1062 39.80 6.80 10.77
N LEU A 1063 40.58 5.88 11.33
CA LEU A 1063 41.13 5.93 12.68
C LEU A 1063 42.65 6.09 12.61
N ASP A 1064 43.26 6.82 13.56
CA ASP A 1064 44.70 6.65 13.78
C ASP A 1064 45.02 5.33 14.50
N ARG A 1065 46.32 5.00 14.51
CA ARG A 1065 46.89 3.84 15.20
C ARG A 1065 46.52 3.75 16.68
N VAL A 1066 46.33 4.87 17.38
CA VAL A 1066 46.00 4.89 18.81
C VAL A 1066 44.55 4.47 19.01
N LEU A 1067 43.60 5.09 18.30
CA LEU A 1067 42.19 4.68 18.37
C LEU A 1067 41.99 3.26 17.83
N SER A 1068 42.65 2.89 16.73
CA SER A 1068 42.54 1.55 16.15
C SER A 1068 42.95 0.45 17.14
N ARG A 1069 44.10 0.61 17.80
CA ARG A 1069 44.54 -0.30 18.88
C ARG A 1069 43.59 -0.29 20.07
N TRP A 1070 42.96 0.85 20.37
CA TRP A 1070 42.06 0.99 21.50
C TRP A 1070 40.69 0.36 21.25
N VAL A 1071 40.11 0.55 20.07
CA VAL A 1071 38.91 -0.18 19.58
C VAL A 1071 39.18 -1.69 19.60
N ALA A 1072 40.31 -2.13 19.04
CA ALA A 1072 40.73 -3.53 19.08
C ALA A 1072 40.86 -4.08 20.53
N THR A 1073 41.30 -3.26 21.48
CA THR A 1073 41.41 -3.63 22.90
C THR A 1073 40.03 -3.66 23.57
N ALA A 1074 39.16 -2.70 23.31
CA ALA A 1074 37.79 -2.62 23.84
C ALA A 1074 36.94 -3.82 23.38
N MET A 1075 37.10 -4.25 22.12
CA MET A 1075 36.41 -5.41 21.54
C MET A 1075 37.00 -6.77 21.97
N SER A 1076 38.24 -6.80 22.49
CA SER A 1076 38.90 -8.04 22.96
C SER A 1076 38.94 -8.19 24.49
N GLY A 1077 38.34 -7.26 25.24
CA GLY A 1077 38.32 -7.28 26.70
C GLY A 1077 37.29 -8.27 27.29
N PRO A 1078 37.57 -8.94 28.43
CA PRO A 1078 36.58 -9.79 29.12
C PRO A 1078 35.32 -9.03 29.60
N ALA A 1079 35.47 -7.72 29.83
CA ALA A 1079 34.41 -6.79 30.18
C ALA A 1079 34.23 -5.76 29.04
N ALA A 1080 34.14 -6.25 27.79
CA ALA A 1080 33.95 -5.42 26.61
C ALA A 1080 32.77 -4.45 26.81
N VAL A 1081 33.05 -3.17 26.57
CA VAL A 1081 32.30 -2.06 27.18
C VAL A 1081 30.93 -1.84 26.53
N VAL A 1082 30.73 -2.30 25.29
CA VAL A 1082 29.46 -2.16 24.56
C VAL A 1082 28.56 -3.37 24.82
N PRO A 1083 27.29 -3.19 25.22
CA PRO A 1083 26.32 -4.28 25.31
C PRO A 1083 26.08 -4.93 23.93
N TRP A 1084 26.61 -6.16 23.75
CA TRP A 1084 26.58 -6.92 22.48
C TRP A 1084 25.20 -7.33 21.94
N ARG A 1085 24.11 -6.74 22.42
CA ARG A 1085 22.72 -7.09 22.09
C ARG A 1085 22.08 -6.19 21.05
N LEU A 1086 22.69 -5.06 20.72
CA LEU A 1086 22.24 -4.12 19.68
C LEU A 1086 23.38 -3.88 18.71
N TRP A 1087 23.38 -4.62 17.61
CA TRP A 1087 24.39 -4.48 16.57
C TRP A 1087 23.68 -4.05 15.28
N PRO A 1088 23.68 -2.73 14.98
CA PRO A 1088 23.11 -2.16 13.76
C PRO A 1088 24.06 -2.33 12.57
N SER A 1089 24.26 -1.28 11.77
CA SER A 1089 25.37 -1.23 10.82
C SER A 1089 26.74 -1.18 11.52
N ASP A 1090 27.79 -1.37 10.74
CA ASP A 1090 29.18 -1.25 11.16
C ASP A 1090 29.57 0.16 11.62
N ASP A 1091 29.20 1.17 10.84
CA ASP A 1091 29.43 2.59 11.16
C ASP A 1091 28.81 3.00 12.52
N ASP A 1092 27.57 2.59 12.75
CA ASP A 1092 26.85 2.84 13.99
C ASP A 1092 27.50 2.10 15.16
N SER A 1093 27.98 0.87 14.94
CA SER A 1093 28.69 0.09 15.95
C SER A 1093 30.02 0.74 16.35
N VAL A 1094 30.79 1.30 15.42
CA VAL A 1094 32.04 2.03 15.71
C VAL A 1094 31.77 3.29 16.54
N GLY A 1095 30.74 4.07 16.18
CA GLY A 1095 30.36 5.24 16.98
C GLY A 1095 29.83 4.87 18.37
N LEU A 1096 29.15 3.74 18.53
CA LEU A 1096 28.72 3.23 19.85
C LEU A 1096 29.90 2.86 20.75
N VAL A 1097 30.94 2.24 20.19
CA VAL A 1097 32.21 2.01 20.91
C VAL A 1097 32.77 3.33 21.45
N PHE A 1098 32.82 4.40 20.63
CA PHE A 1098 33.29 5.70 21.10
C PHE A 1098 32.34 6.43 22.06
N GLY A 1099 31.03 6.22 21.93
CA GLY A 1099 29.99 6.78 22.80
C GLY A 1099 30.09 6.26 24.24
N GLU A 1100 30.08 4.93 24.42
CA GLU A 1100 30.27 4.27 25.72
C GLU A 1100 31.60 4.67 26.38
N LEU A 1101 32.62 4.89 25.55
CA LEU A 1101 33.96 5.27 25.97
C LEU A 1101 34.17 6.79 26.13
N GLN A 1102 33.11 7.59 25.97
CA GLN A 1102 33.10 9.06 26.11
C GLN A 1102 34.12 9.80 25.23
N ILE A 1103 34.49 9.21 24.07
CA ILE A 1103 35.35 9.86 23.07
C ILE A 1103 34.48 10.79 22.21
N HIS A 1104 34.35 12.04 22.66
CA HIS A 1104 33.62 13.09 21.95
C HIS A 1104 34.48 13.85 20.92
N ARG A 1105 35.37 13.15 20.21
CA ARG A 1105 36.25 13.76 19.20
C ARG A 1105 35.64 13.65 17.81
N GLN A 1106 35.46 14.80 17.17
CA GLN A 1106 34.98 14.90 15.78
C GLN A 1106 36.10 15.49 14.92
N HIS A 1107 36.68 14.69 14.04
CA HIS A 1107 37.45 15.22 12.92
C HIS A 1107 36.60 15.01 11.67
N SER A 1108 35.45 15.69 11.60
CA SER A 1108 34.54 15.45 10.49
C SER A 1108 35.18 15.89 9.17
N LEU A 1109 34.98 15.11 8.10
CA LEU A 1109 35.13 15.54 6.71
C LEU A 1109 34.02 16.55 6.32
N ARG A 1110 33.69 17.50 7.20
CA ARG A 1110 32.62 18.50 7.01
C ARG A 1110 33.07 19.61 6.05
N HIS A 1111 33.26 19.16 4.82
CA HIS A 1111 33.29 19.89 3.56
C HIS A 1111 32.61 19.05 2.46
N GLY A 1112 31.62 18.25 2.89
CA GLY A 1112 30.71 17.49 2.05
C GLY A 1112 29.48 17.14 2.88
N ARG A 1113 28.30 17.60 2.44
CA ARG A 1113 27.09 16.81 2.74
C ARG A 1113 27.25 15.48 2.02
N GLU A 1114 26.73 14.42 2.61
CA GLU A 1114 26.73 13.10 1.98
C GLU A 1114 26.12 13.22 0.57
N TRP A 1115 26.86 12.79 -0.46
CA TRP A 1115 26.35 12.68 -1.82
C TRP A 1115 25.37 11.52 -1.89
N PHE A 1116 24.16 11.73 -1.33
CA PHE A 1116 23.03 10.83 -1.48
C PHE A 1116 22.53 10.93 -2.91
N ASP A 1117 22.98 9.97 -3.72
CA ASP A 1117 22.79 9.94 -5.17
C ASP A 1117 23.34 11.22 -5.83
N TRP A 1118 24.47 11.10 -6.55
CA TRP A 1118 25.05 12.24 -7.27
C TRP A 1118 24.06 12.88 -8.27
N ARG A 1119 22.98 12.16 -8.65
CA ARG A 1119 21.85 12.65 -9.46
C ARG A 1119 20.90 13.63 -8.74
N LEU A 1120 20.92 13.71 -7.40
CA LEU A 1120 19.89 14.41 -6.60
C LEU A 1120 20.31 15.79 -6.05
N GLY A 1121 21.55 16.24 -6.28
CA GLY A 1121 21.91 17.64 -6.00
C GLY A 1121 23.40 17.92 -5.83
N ASP A 1122 24.03 18.43 -6.89
CA ASP A 1122 25.40 18.95 -6.97
C ASP A 1122 25.82 19.82 -5.76
N HIS A 1123 26.45 19.26 -4.72
CA HIS A 1123 26.94 20.04 -3.57
C HIS A 1123 28.40 19.75 -3.22
N CYS A 1124 29.30 20.57 -3.78
CA CYS A 1124 30.65 20.77 -3.28
C CYS A 1124 30.62 21.76 -2.10
N ASP A 1125 30.93 21.28 -0.89
CA ASP A 1125 31.05 22.11 0.33
C ASP A 1125 32.53 22.46 0.57
N GLY A 1126 33.23 22.93 -0.46
CA GLY A 1126 34.66 23.26 -0.44
C GLY A 1126 35.27 23.18 -1.85
N GLU A 1127 36.55 23.56 -1.99
CA GLU A 1127 37.25 23.53 -3.28
C GLU A 1127 37.70 22.11 -3.71
N HIS A 1128 37.47 21.08 -2.89
CA HIS A 1128 38.08 19.76 -3.07
C HIS A 1128 37.19 18.55 -2.73
N LEU A 1129 37.10 17.60 -3.66
CA LEU A 1129 36.49 16.28 -3.46
C LEU A 1129 37.46 15.33 -2.72
N VAL A 1130 36.95 14.66 -1.68
CA VAL A 1130 37.70 13.62 -0.94
C VAL A 1130 37.05 12.24 -1.13
N VAL A 1131 35.73 12.18 -1.12
CA VAL A 1131 34.93 10.94 -1.18
C VAL A 1131 33.60 11.18 -1.89
N ALA A 1132 33.17 10.22 -2.70
CA ALA A 1132 31.83 10.12 -3.27
C ALA A 1132 31.29 8.70 -3.03
N HIS A 1133 30.07 8.60 -2.51
CA HIS A 1133 29.46 7.35 -2.02
C HIS A 1133 28.23 6.98 -2.87
N ASP A 1134 27.73 5.77 -2.69
CA ASP A 1134 26.51 5.24 -3.33
C ASP A 1134 26.61 5.12 -4.87
N LEU A 1135 27.80 4.80 -5.39
CA LEU A 1135 28.04 4.56 -6.81
C LEU A 1135 27.51 3.17 -7.17
N LYS A 1136 26.35 3.18 -7.83
CA LYS A 1136 25.51 2.00 -8.05
C LYS A 1136 26.19 0.97 -8.93
N THR A 1137 27.00 1.40 -9.89
CA THR A 1137 27.67 0.50 -10.85
C THR A 1137 29.20 0.62 -10.80
N PRO A 1138 29.93 -0.43 -11.21
CA PRO A 1138 31.38 -0.36 -11.43
C PRO A 1138 31.80 0.69 -12.47
N ARG A 1139 30.90 1.00 -13.44
CA ARG A 1139 31.10 2.06 -14.44
C ARG A 1139 31.07 3.45 -13.79
N GLU A 1140 30.09 3.72 -12.92
CA GLU A 1140 30.01 4.99 -12.17
C GLU A 1140 31.28 5.23 -11.31
N LEU A 1141 31.83 4.18 -10.69
CA LEU A 1141 33.13 4.22 -9.98
C LEU A 1141 34.29 4.61 -10.91
N PHE A 1142 34.37 3.99 -12.08
CA PHE A 1142 35.45 4.25 -13.03
C PHE A 1142 35.34 5.63 -13.67
N GLU A 1143 34.13 6.07 -14.03
CA GLU A 1143 33.88 7.41 -14.58
C GLU A 1143 34.29 8.53 -13.62
N MET A 1144 34.00 8.41 -12.32
CA MET A 1144 34.44 9.41 -11.33
C MET A 1144 35.96 9.57 -11.30
N TRP A 1145 36.71 8.47 -11.44
CA TRP A 1145 38.17 8.49 -11.55
C TRP A 1145 38.66 9.10 -12.87
N VAL A 1146 38.07 8.72 -14.01
CA VAL A 1146 38.43 9.29 -15.32
C VAL A 1146 38.17 10.80 -15.35
N ARG A 1147 37.05 11.28 -14.79
CA ARG A 1147 36.75 12.72 -14.66
C ARG A 1147 37.79 13.45 -13.81
N GLN A 1148 38.20 12.85 -12.68
CA GLN A 1148 39.26 13.39 -11.82
C GLN A 1148 40.59 13.54 -12.58
N LEU A 1149 40.93 12.58 -13.46
CA LEU A 1149 42.13 12.65 -14.30
C LEU A 1149 42.01 13.65 -15.46
N ALA A 1150 40.83 13.76 -16.07
CA ALA A 1150 40.60 14.60 -17.25
C ALA A 1150 40.43 16.09 -16.92
N PHE A 1151 39.73 16.43 -15.83
CA PHE A 1151 39.37 17.82 -15.50
C PHE A 1151 40.00 18.34 -14.20
N GLY A 1152 40.72 17.48 -13.48
CA GLY A 1152 41.13 17.71 -12.10
C GLY A 1152 39.95 17.53 -11.14
N ASP A 1153 40.06 18.16 -9.98
CA ASP A 1153 39.07 18.05 -8.89
C ASP A 1153 37.69 18.60 -9.32
N PRO A 1154 36.61 17.79 -9.31
CA PRO A 1154 35.26 18.22 -9.72
C PRO A 1154 34.72 19.43 -8.95
N CYS A 1155 35.25 19.68 -7.74
CA CYS A 1155 34.87 20.81 -6.90
C CYS A 1155 35.75 22.06 -7.06
N HIS A 1156 36.79 22.03 -7.89
CA HIS A 1156 37.71 23.16 -8.01
C HIS A 1156 37.09 24.32 -8.80
N GLY A 1157 36.78 25.42 -8.10
CA GLY A 1157 36.36 26.68 -8.74
C GLY A 1157 34.92 26.73 -9.20
N SER A 1158 34.08 25.79 -8.76
CA SER A 1158 32.63 26.01 -8.73
C SER A 1158 32.27 26.99 -7.61
N SER A 1159 31.11 27.63 -7.71
CA SER A 1159 30.55 28.37 -6.57
C SER A 1159 30.23 27.38 -5.43
N PRO A 1160 30.38 27.76 -4.14
CA PRO A 1160 30.04 26.88 -3.02
C PRO A 1160 28.62 26.32 -3.17
N GLY A 1161 28.50 24.99 -3.19
CA GLY A 1161 27.24 24.28 -3.41
C GLY A 1161 26.86 24.03 -4.88
N LEU A 1162 27.81 24.02 -5.82
CA LEU A 1162 27.66 23.50 -7.18
C LEU A 1162 28.87 22.66 -7.60
N VAL A 1163 28.70 21.79 -8.58
CA VAL A 1163 29.76 21.05 -9.29
C VAL A 1163 30.08 21.80 -10.60
N ARG A 1164 31.25 21.62 -11.23
CA ARG A 1164 31.46 22.17 -12.59
C ARG A 1164 30.50 21.48 -13.57
N GLU A 1165 29.84 22.25 -14.43
CA GLU A 1165 28.94 21.71 -15.47
C GLU A 1165 29.64 20.61 -16.29
N THR A 1166 30.88 20.84 -16.74
CA THR A 1166 31.73 19.87 -17.46
C THR A 1166 32.13 18.60 -16.68
N SER A 1167 31.64 18.40 -15.45
CA SER A 1167 31.86 17.17 -14.67
C SER A 1167 30.55 16.44 -14.31
N ARG A 1168 29.40 16.94 -14.77
CA ARG A 1168 28.16 16.17 -14.79
C ARG A 1168 28.28 14.97 -15.73
N PRO A 1169 27.65 13.83 -15.45
CA PRO A 1169 27.69 12.66 -16.31
C PRO A 1169 27.09 12.92 -17.69
N GLU A 1170 25.94 13.60 -17.75
CA GLU A 1170 25.32 13.96 -19.04
C GLU A 1170 26.25 14.79 -19.95
N ASP A 1171 27.07 15.67 -19.34
CA ASP A 1171 28.02 16.54 -20.03
C ASP A 1171 29.43 15.92 -20.20
N PHE A 1172 29.70 14.74 -19.62
CA PHE A 1172 31.01 14.06 -19.69
C PHE A 1172 31.09 13.03 -20.82
N VAL A 1173 29.97 12.36 -21.12
CA VAL A 1173 29.90 11.33 -22.18
C VAL A 1173 29.76 11.96 -23.58
N SER A 1174 29.40 13.25 -23.65
CA SER A 1174 29.26 14.07 -24.87
C SER A 1174 30.55 14.76 -25.31
#